data_AF-A0A6N6VLZ3-F1
#
_entry.id   AF-A0A6N6VLZ3-F1
#
_cell.length_a   1.000
_cell.length_b   1.000
_cell.length_c   1.000
_cell.angle_alpha   90.00
_cell.angle_beta   90.00
_cell.angle_gamma   90.00
#
_symmetry.space_group_name_H-M   'P 1'
#
loop_
_entity.id
_entity.type
_entity.pdbx_description
1 polymer ?
#
loop_
_entity_poly.entity_id
_entity_poly.type
_entity_poly.pdbx_seq_one_letter_code
_entity_poly.pdbx_strand_id
1 'polypeptide(L)'
;MKRLTLSPILWGVLCGCLGFAANMARFSLGTGVDILLGNVFSYFAFRAFGRRSGLIAITISASATVLLWNHPFAWIIWIVEYVFVTRRSKIAAPARDVIFWSLIGAPALFLFYGLIMGMDLLSMLLVVLKQGANGVANIVIADVLFFVLFTRRWIHPTEHGVSSISLRESVVVLFFSLVLLPTVVALWTTSRGAYERLSDESQQTTMRVLREAEVRYNDLVDRYFQNIRALTQAYLDGADGAQIREMARTLNTGFERFYVQVKPDHIVDIASSTRAEIHDERIADTFQYKFPAMRPLPGTEGGARKFQWVVPFEIGGRHGVTFTIVSTSDIQRILDAATFVQSNSALMVLDADGKVVALKRNAIEGHWEQRVAELASANQLLSPVRVGKLIFGVPAMVMESESVLALASAPLKGTNWRLVSAVSLEKGVTSLRRQQVFLLFQAIAILNLAALVAVSVSRTGREISGDLINAIEKSTESGAVVFPKSITRFGETRDMAARLLSVHRKFLREKRELDRERWRIEQIAAEPPLVIYAYEVNIDAGYRVAHFQTSPSRQKVYGWTPDEVPNVGSWLDRIHPDDKEAVIANLLKTIEKDGRSISEYRVKKKNGEYVWVVDCAIVGAPAENGFRDVIGFSMDITELKVMREKLVQAAKLSTLGEMAAGLAHEINQPLQAITFAAANLKYDVKKLPETEITPKILQRIERIEHQIDRASEIISHVGIFGRATPIARELLSVNAVIDAIAALARPMCLDAAIYFDVKHPDEDAFVSAQQVMVEQIIMNLISNARDAIGDRKKAGDETPGQISLQVGRTPSEVLISVEDNGTGISDDNMRRLFEPFFTTKAPGSGTGLGLSISFGIATELGGAINAVNTGGGARFTLIMPRVQRATA
;
A
#
# COMPACT_ATOMS: atom_id res chain seq x y z
N MET A 1 7.07 -21.89 -2.11
CA MET A 1 6.17 -22.77 -1.33
C MET A 1 4.73 -22.46 -1.70
N LYS A 2 4.02 -23.38 -2.38
CA LYS A 2 2.57 -23.26 -2.62
C LYS A 2 1.86 -23.30 -1.27
N ARG A 3 1.19 -22.22 -0.86
CA ARG A 3 0.39 -22.17 0.37
C ARG A 3 -0.74 -23.19 0.25
N LEU A 4 -0.78 -24.18 1.13
CA LEU A 4 -1.93 -25.05 1.35
C LEU A 4 -3.10 -24.18 1.82
N THR A 5 -3.94 -23.73 0.90
CA THR A 5 -5.20 -23.06 1.22
C THR A 5 -6.22 -24.13 1.58
N LEU A 6 -6.24 -24.53 2.86
CA LEU A 6 -7.33 -25.34 3.42
C LEU A 6 -8.68 -24.68 3.10
N SER A 7 -9.68 -25.49 2.72
CA SER A 7 -11.01 -24.98 2.41
C SER A 7 -11.65 -24.31 3.64
N PRO A 8 -12.54 -23.31 3.47
CA PRO A 8 -13.23 -22.66 4.59
C PRO A 8 -13.98 -23.64 5.52
N ILE A 9 -14.40 -24.79 4.97
CA ILE A 9 -15.05 -25.88 5.71
C ILE A 9 -14.04 -26.56 6.65
N LEU A 10 -12.85 -26.92 6.15
CA LEU A 10 -11.78 -27.54 6.95
C LEU A 10 -11.32 -26.63 8.09
N TRP A 11 -11.20 -25.32 7.84
CA TRP A 11 -10.92 -24.35 8.90
C TRP A 11 -12.04 -24.28 9.93
N GLY A 12 -13.30 -24.36 9.50
CA GLY A 12 -14.46 -24.39 10.40
C GLY A 12 -14.45 -25.62 11.30
N VAL A 13 -14.13 -26.80 10.76
CA VAL A 13 -13.98 -28.04 11.53
C VAL A 13 -12.83 -27.93 12.52
N LEU A 14 -11.65 -27.45 12.09
CA LEU A 14 -10.47 -27.34 12.95
C LEU A 14 -10.71 -26.37 14.12
N CYS A 15 -11.26 -25.19 13.85
CA CYS A 15 -11.66 -24.24 14.89
C CYS A 15 -12.77 -24.82 15.79
N GLY A 16 -13.70 -25.59 15.22
CA GLY A 16 -14.75 -26.29 15.97
C GLY A 16 -14.17 -27.33 16.94
N CYS A 17 -13.22 -28.15 16.52
CA CYS A 17 -12.53 -29.13 17.37
C CYS A 17 -11.72 -28.47 18.48
N LEU A 18 -10.99 -27.38 18.17
CA LEU A 18 -10.30 -26.57 19.18
C LEU A 18 -11.29 -25.98 20.18
N GLY A 19 -12.42 -25.46 19.70
CA GLY A 19 -13.50 -24.94 20.53
C GLY A 19 -14.14 -26.02 21.42
N PHE A 20 -14.35 -27.22 20.90
CA PHE A 20 -14.85 -28.36 21.67
C PHE A 20 -13.88 -28.74 22.80
N ALA A 21 -12.59 -28.86 22.49
CA ALA A 21 -11.55 -29.14 23.49
C ALA A 21 -11.47 -28.04 24.55
N ALA A 22 -11.56 -26.77 24.15
CA ALA A 22 -11.56 -25.63 25.08
C ALA A 22 -12.79 -25.63 26.00
N ASN A 23 -13.97 -26.00 25.50
CA ASN A 23 -15.17 -26.16 26.33
C ASN A 23 -15.06 -27.35 27.31
N MET A 24 -14.36 -28.42 26.92
CA MET A 24 -14.08 -29.56 27.80
C MET A 24 -13.09 -29.23 28.92
N ALA A 25 -12.18 -28.27 28.71
CA ALA A 25 -11.17 -27.87 29.70
C ALA A 25 -11.72 -27.12 30.92
N ARG A 26 -12.96 -26.59 30.85
CA ARG A 26 -13.70 -25.92 31.94
C ARG A 26 -12.86 -24.89 32.73
N PHE A 27 -12.81 -23.65 32.24
CA PHE A 27 -12.19 -22.55 32.99
C PHE A 27 -13.10 -22.08 34.13
N SER A 28 -12.84 -22.55 35.35
CA SER A 28 -13.61 -22.16 36.52
C SER A 28 -13.10 -20.86 37.14
N LEU A 29 -13.95 -19.83 37.23
CA LEU A 29 -13.68 -18.58 37.94
C LEU A 29 -13.94 -18.71 39.46
N GLY A 30 -13.87 -19.93 40.01
CA GLY A 30 -14.25 -20.21 41.38
C GLY A 30 -15.76 -20.16 41.60
N THR A 31 -16.23 -20.78 42.68
CA THR A 31 -17.64 -20.70 43.15
C THR A 31 -18.74 -21.16 42.17
N GLY A 32 -18.40 -22.05 41.23
CA GLY A 32 -19.37 -22.66 40.28
C GLY A 32 -19.60 -21.88 38.98
N VAL A 33 -18.84 -20.80 38.72
CA VAL A 33 -18.93 -20.05 37.46
C VAL A 33 -17.85 -20.50 36.48
N ASP A 34 -18.15 -21.52 35.68
CA ASP A 34 -17.31 -21.91 34.55
C ASP A 34 -17.54 -21.03 33.31
N ILE A 35 -16.48 -20.41 32.78
CA ILE A 35 -16.50 -19.73 31.48
C ILE A 35 -16.16 -20.76 30.39
N LEU A 36 -17.00 -20.80 29.37
CA LEU A 36 -16.85 -21.70 28.23
C LEU A 36 -16.31 -20.90 27.04
N LEU A 37 -14.98 -20.96 26.89
CA LEU A 37 -14.20 -20.20 25.89
C LEU A 37 -14.21 -20.83 24.50
N GLY A 38 -14.86 -21.97 24.29
CA GLY A 38 -14.84 -22.68 23.02
C GLY A 38 -15.45 -21.88 21.87
N ASN A 39 -16.42 -21.00 22.15
CA ASN A 39 -17.05 -20.17 21.13
C ASN A 39 -16.16 -19.03 20.64
N VAL A 40 -15.05 -18.70 21.33
CA VAL A 40 -14.00 -17.80 20.82
C VAL A 40 -13.54 -18.26 19.44
N PHE A 41 -13.28 -19.56 19.28
CA PHE A 41 -12.80 -20.12 18.01
C PHE A 41 -13.85 -20.06 16.90
N SER A 42 -15.13 -20.11 17.24
CA SER A 42 -16.24 -20.00 16.29
C SER A 42 -16.42 -18.57 15.78
N TYR A 43 -16.32 -17.57 16.67
CA TYR A 43 -16.29 -16.16 16.28
C TYR A 43 -15.00 -15.78 15.55
N PHE A 44 -13.87 -16.37 15.93
CA PHE A 44 -12.60 -16.22 15.21
C PHE A 44 -12.69 -16.78 13.79
N ALA A 45 -13.23 -17.99 13.62
CA ALA A 45 -13.44 -18.61 12.31
C ALA A 45 -14.39 -17.78 11.44
N PHE A 46 -15.42 -17.18 12.04
CA PHE A 46 -16.27 -16.19 11.36
C PHE A 46 -15.46 -15.01 10.81
N ARG A 47 -14.57 -14.41 11.61
CA ARG A 47 -13.76 -13.25 11.19
C ARG A 47 -12.74 -13.63 10.11
N ALA A 48 -12.01 -14.74 10.29
CA ALA A 48 -10.91 -15.14 9.42
C ALA A 48 -11.34 -15.85 8.12
N PHE A 49 -12.40 -16.67 8.19
CA PHE A 49 -12.77 -17.62 7.13
C PHE A 49 -14.25 -17.50 6.69
N GLY A 50 -15.01 -16.59 7.31
CA GLY A 50 -16.37 -16.25 6.93
C GLY A 50 -17.46 -17.03 7.69
N ARG A 51 -18.71 -16.62 7.46
CA ARG A 51 -19.89 -17.05 8.24
C ARG A 51 -20.20 -18.55 8.18
N ARG A 52 -19.94 -19.21 7.04
CA ARG A 52 -20.14 -20.66 6.92
C ARG A 52 -19.15 -21.44 7.78
N SER A 53 -17.88 -20.99 7.78
CA SER A 53 -16.82 -21.59 8.59
C SER A 53 -17.11 -21.47 10.09
N GLY A 54 -17.50 -20.26 10.55
CA GLY A 54 -17.89 -20.05 11.93
C GLY A 54 -19.17 -20.79 12.34
N LEU A 55 -20.14 -20.99 11.43
CA LEU A 55 -21.35 -21.78 11.71
C LEU A 55 -21.02 -23.27 11.93
N ILE A 56 -20.09 -23.82 11.14
CA ILE A 56 -19.58 -25.19 11.36
C ILE A 56 -18.86 -25.25 12.71
N ALA A 57 -17.98 -24.28 12.98
CA ALA A 57 -17.22 -24.22 14.22
C ALA A 57 -18.14 -24.16 15.46
N ILE A 58 -19.17 -23.29 15.47
CA ILE A 58 -20.10 -23.18 16.61
C ILE A 58 -20.91 -24.45 16.81
N THR A 59 -21.33 -25.11 15.73
CA THR A 59 -22.12 -26.35 15.84
C THR A 59 -21.31 -27.45 16.53
N ILE A 60 -20.02 -27.56 16.19
CA ILE A 60 -19.09 -28.52 16.82
C ILE A 60 -18.74 -28.07 18.25
N SER A 61 -18.28 -26.82 18.44
CA SER A 61 -17.80 -26.35 19.74
C SER A 61 -18.90 -26.39 20.80
N ALA A 62 -20.12 -25.99 20.44
CA ALA A 62 -21.26 -25.93 21.35
C ALA A 62 -21.83 -27.33 21.67
N SER A 63 -21.59 -28.35 20.85
CA SER A 63 -22.05 -29.73 21.12
C SER A 63 -21.45 -30.31 22.42
N ALA A 64 -20.29 -29.80 22.85
CA ALA A 64 -19.69 -30.05 24.15
C ALA A 64 -20.69 -29.87 25.30
N THR A 65 -21.58 -28.87 25.22
CA THR A 65 -22.58 -28.59 26.27
C THR A 65 -23.59 -29.71 26.45
N VAL A 66 -23.89 -30.49 25.40
CA VAL A 66 -24.79 -31.65 25.48
C VAL A 66 -24.18 -32.74 26.35
N LEU A 67 -22.88 -32.98 26.21
CA LEU A 67 -22.14 -33.94 27.03
C LEU A 67 -21.96 -33.45 28.46
N LEU A 68 -21.73 -32.15 28.65
CA LEU A 68 -21.54 -31.56 29.97
C LEU A 68 -22.83 -31.54 30.79
N TRP A 69 -23.95 -31.19 30.15
CA TRP A 69 -25.21 -30.84 30.84
C TRP A 69 -26.34 -31.84 30.60
N ASN A 70 -26.09 -32.87 29.79
CA ASN A 70 -27.03 -33.95 29.48
C ASN A 70 -28.36 -33.46 28.87
N HIS A 71 -28.36 -32.30 28.20
CA HIS A 71 -29.52 -31.74 27.50
C HIS A 71 -29.08 -30.84 26.32
N PRO A 72 -29.93 -30.63 25.28
CA PRO A 72 -29.53 -29.89 24.08
C PRO A 72 -29.81 -28.37 24.12
N PHE A 73 -30.47 -27.82 25.14
CA PHE A 73 -30.98 -26.44 25.08
C PHE A 73 -29.90 -25.37 24.88
N ALA A 74 -28.78 -25.46 25.60
CA ALA A 74 -27.66 -24.52 25.44
C ALA A 74 -27.04 -24.58 24.04
N TRP A 75 -26.91 -25.78 23.47
CA TRP A 75 -26.42 -25.99 22.11
C TRP A 75 -27.30 -25.24 21.08
N ILE A 76 -28.62 -25.31 21.25
CA ILE A 76 -29.58 -24.60 20.39
C ILE A 76 -29.44 -23.08 20.57
N ILE A 77 -29.47 -22.59 21.81
CA ILE A 77 -29.40 -21.14 22.09
C ILE A 77 -28.13 -20.53 21.51
N TRP A 78 -26.97 -21.16 21.68
CA TRP A 78 -25.69 -20.64 21.19
C TRP A 78 -25.59 -20.60 19.66
N ILE A 79 -26.22 -21.55 18.95
CA ILE A 79 -26.31 -21.49 17.49
C ILE A 79 -27.19 -20.30 17.06
N VAL A 80 -28.32 -20.07 17.73
CA VAL A 80 -29.20 -18.93 17.44
C VAL A 80 -28.50 -17.60 17.77
N GLU A 81 -27.80 -17.53 18.91
CA GLU A 81 -26.94 -16.40 19.31
C GLU A 81 -25.94 -16.07 18.20
N TYR A 82 -25.15 -17.07 17.77
CA TYR A 82 -24.17 -16.91 16.70
C TYR A 82 -24.81 -16.40 15.41
N VAL A 83 -25.95 -16.97 14.99
CA VAL A 83 -26.64 -16.54 13.77
C VAL A 83 -27.10 -15.08 13.88
N PHE A 84 -27.58 -14.65 15.05
CA PHE A 84 -28.02 -13.28 15.31
C PHE A 84 -26.84 -12.30 15.34
N VAL A 85 -25.79 -12.63 16.10
CA VAL A 85 -24.58 -11.82 16.30
C VAL A 85 -23.74 -11.70 15.03
N THR A 86 -23.79 -12.68 14.11
CA THR A 86 -23.01 -12.62 12.85
C THR A 86 -23.76 -12.03 11.66
N ARG A 87 -25.01 -11.55 11.82
CA ARG A 87 -25.73 -10.85 10.73
C ARG A 87 -24.98 -9.59 10.27
N ARG A 88 -25.19 -9.12 9.05
CA ARG A 88 -24.68 -7.78 8.68
C ARG A 88 -25.50 -6.73 9.42
N SER A 89 -24.85 -5.88 10.20
CA SER A 89 -25.52 -4.85 10.98
C SER A 89 -24.63 -3.62 11.16
N LYS A 90 -25.26 -2.47 11.37
CA LYS A 90 -24.60 -1.23 11.80
C LYS A 90 -24.36 -1.22 13.32
N ILE A 91 -24.44 -2.33 14.05
CA ILE A 91 -24.17 -2.39 15.49
C ILE A 91 -23.01 -3.38 15.69
N ALA A 92 -22.03 -3.03 16.52
CA ALA A 92 -20.88 -3.89 16.79
C ALA A 92 -21.31 -5.24 17.37
N ALA A 93 -20.55 -6.31 17.12
CA ALA A 93 -20.90 -7.66 17.55
C ALA A 93 -21.16 -7.79 19.08
N PRO A 94 -20.34 -7.24 19.99
CA PRO A 94 -20.60 -7.33 21.43
C PRO A 94 -21.93 -6.69 21.85
N ALA A 95 -22.28 -5.54 21.27
CA ALA A 95 -23.54 -4.86 21.57
C ALA A 95 -24.76 -5.62 21.01
N ARG A 96 -24.60 -6.39 19.94
CA ARG A 96 -25.67 -7.25 19.42
C ARG A 96 -25.91 -8.47 20.28
N ASP A 97 -24.86 -9.01 20.90
CA ASP A 97 -24.99 -10.11 21.84
C ASP A 97 -25.80 -9.70 23.09
N VAL A 98 -25.52 -8.50 23.62
CA VAL A 98 -26.33 -7.90 24.68
C VAL A 98 -27.82 -7.79 24.29
N ILE A 99 -28.10 -7.31 23.07
CA ILE A 99 -29.47 -7.21 22.54
C ILE A 99 -30.11 -8.60 22.41
N PHE A 100 -29.35 -9.58 21.93
CA PHE A 100 -29.81 -10.96 21.82
C PHE A 100 -30.20 -11.52 23.19
N TRP A 101 -29.36 -11.39 24.20
CA TRP A 101 -29.64 -11.91 25.54
C TRP A 101 -30.83 -11.22 26.20
N SER A 102 -31.06 -9.94 25.90
CA SER A 102 -32.20 -9.18 26.42
C SER A 102 -33.53 -9.56 25.75
N LEU A 103 -33.53 -9.85 24.45
CA LEU A 103 -34.77 -10.06 23.67
C LEU A 103 -35.10 -11.52 23.38
N ILE A 104 -34.09 -12.39 23.27
CA ILE A 104 -34.23 -13.77 22.80
C ILE A 104 -33.63 -14.75 23.80
N GLY A 105 -32.38 -14.51 24.23
CA GLY A 105 -31.65 -15.44 25.10
C GLY A 105 -32.30 -15.65 26.47
N ALA A 106 -32.63 -14.57 27.20
CA ALA A 106 -33.26 -14.68 28.51
C ALA A 106 -34.68 -15.30 28.46
N PRO A 107 -35.58 -14.90 27.53
CA PRO A 107 -36.86 -15.59 27.35
C PRO A 107 -36.72 -17.07 26.97
N ALA A 108 -35.77 -17.42 26.09
CA ALA A 108 -35.51 -18.81 25.72
C ALA A 108 -35.02 -19.64 26.91
N LEU A 109 -34.14 -19.08 27.75
CA LEU A 109 -33.73 -19.73 29.00
C LEU A 109 -34.90 -19.88 29.98
N PHE A 110 -35.77 -18.88 30.12
CA PHE A 110 -36.97 -18.98 30.95
C PHE A 110 -37.88 -20.12 30.50
N LEU A 111 -38.10 -20.25 29.18
CA LEU A 111 -38.88 -21.33 28.59
C LEU A 111 -38.25 -22.70 28.86
N PHE A 112 -36.97 -22.90 28.49
CA PHE A 112 -36.33 -24.20 28.57
C PHE A 112 -35.92 -24.61 29.99
N TYR A 113 -35.33 -23.71 30.77
CA TYR A 113 -34.84 -24.04 32.11
C TYR A 113 -35.91 -23.81 33.17
N GLY A 114 -36.72 -22.76 33.06
CA GLY A 114 -37.81 -22.50 34.01
C GLY A 114 -38.97 -23.46 33.86
N LEU A 115 -39.62 -23.44 32.69
CA LEU A 115 -40.86 -24.20 32.49
C LEU A 115 -40.62 -25.69 32.23
N ILE A 116 -39.63 -26.06 31.42
CA ILE A 116 -39.40 -27.48 31.07
C ILE A 116 -38.60 -28.21 32.14
N MET A 117 -37.52 -27.61 32.64
CA MET A 117 -36.66 -28.26 33.65
C MET A 117 -37.03 -27.93 35.10
N GLY A 118 -37.97 -27.02 35.35
CA GLY A 118 -38.41 -26.67 36.70
C GLY A 118 -37.37 -25.92 37.54
N MET A 119 -36.47 -25.15 36.91
CA MET A 119 -35.44 -24.39 37.63
C MET A 119 -36.05 -23.30 38.51
N ASP A 120 -35.52 -23.14 39.74
CA ASP A 120 -35.85 -21.98 40.57
C ASP A 120 -35.39 -20.66 39.91
N LEU A 121 -36.08 -19.57 40.22
CA LEU A 121 -35.85 -18.26 39.61
C LEU A 121 -34.41 -17.76 39.82
N LEU A 122 -33.81 -18.03 40.97
CA LEU A 122 -32.49 -17.49 41.31
C LEU A 122 -31.39 -18.22 40.53
N SER A 123 -31.48 -19.54 40.42
CA SER A 123 -30.58 -20.33 39.55
C SER A 123 -30.76 -19.98 38.08
N MET A 124 -31.99 -19.75 37.63
CA MET A 124 -32.26 -19.36 36.24
C MET A 124 -31.64 -18.00 35.91
N LEU A 125 -31.83 -17.00 36.77
CA LEU A 125 -31.20 -15.68 36.61
C LEU A 125 -29.67 -15.79 36.56
N LEU A 126 -29.08 -16.64 37.40
CA LEU A 126 -27.64 -16.88 37.39
C LEU A 126 -27.18 -17.47 36.04
N VAL A 127 -27.92 -18.42 35.47
CA VAL A 127 -27.63 -18.98 34.13
C VAL A 127 -27.75 -17.90 33.06
N VAL A 128 -28.82 -17.09 33.06
CA VAL A 128 -29.01 -15.99 32.09
C VAL A 128 -27.84 -15.01 32.13
N LEU A 129 -27.49 -14.54 33.33
CA LEU A 129 -26.40 -13.57 33.50
C LEU A 129 -25.05 -14.16 33.08
N LYS A 130 -24.78 -15.42 33.46
CA LYS A 130 -23.54 -16.13 33.13
C LYS A 130 -23.39 -16.34 31.63
N GLN A 131 -24.44 -16.78 30.95
CA GLN A 131 -24.41 -17.04 29.51
C GLN A 131 -24.29 -15.74 28.71
N GLY A 132 -25.00 -14.68 29.13
CA GLY A 132 -24.87 -13.35 28.54
C GLY A 132 -23.47 -12.76 28.66
N ALA A 133 -22.86 -12.85 29.85
CA ALA A 133 -21.48 -12.40 30.04
C ALA A 133 -20.48 -13.26 29.22
N ASN A 134 -20.71 -14.56 29.12
CA ASN A 134 -19.88 -15.48 28.33
C ASN A 134 -19.93 -15.19 26.82
N GLY A 135 -21.11 -14.88 26.28
CA GLY A 135 -21.29 -14.47 24.88
C GLY A 135 -20.44 -13.25 24.52
N VAL A 136 -20.60 -12.17 25.29
CA VAL A 136 -19.81 -10.93 25.15
C VAL A 136 -18.32 -11.21 25.25
N ALA A 137 -17.88 -11.97 26.25
CA ALA A 137 -16.47 -12.31 26.43
C ALA A 137 -15.89 -13.08 25.24
N ASN A 138 -16.61 -14.08 24.74
CA ASN A 138 -16.18 -14.88 23.59
C ASN A 138 -15.96 -14.03 22.34
N ILE A 139 -16.86 -13.07 22.08
CA ILE A 139 -16.77 -12.15 20.92
C ILE A 139 -15.57 -11.22 21.08
N VAL A 140 -15.42 -10.60 22.25
CA VAL A 140 -14.34 -9.65 22.53
C VAL A 140 -12.97 -10.33 22.43
N ILE A 141 -12.80 -11.51 23.03
CA ILE A 141 -11.56 -12.27 22.95
C ILE A 141 -11.27 -12.69 21.51
N ALA A 142 -12.28 -13.13 20.75
CA ALA A 142 -12.11 -13.50 19.34
C ALA A 142 -11.67 -12.30 18.48
N ASP A 143 -12.23 -11.12 18.71
CA ASP A 143 -11.88 -9.90 17.98
C ASP A 143 -10.46 -9.42 18.33
N VAL A 144 -10.05 -9.48 19.61
CA VAL A 144 -8.68 -9.17 20.04
C VAL A 144 -7.69 -10.17 19.45
N LEU A 145 -8.00 -11.47 19.51
CA LEU A 145 -7.16 -12.52 18.95
C LEU A 145 -6.98 -12.33 17.44
N PHE A 146 -8.06 -12.04 16.72
CA PHE A 146 -8.02 -11.73 15.31
C PHE A 146 -7.15 -10.50 15.03
N PHE A 147 -7.32 -9.42 15.78
CA PHE A 147 -6.54 -8.19 15.62
C PHE A 147 -5.03 -8.42 15.82
N VAL A 148 -4.64 -9.16 16.86
CA VAL A 148 -3.22 -9.46 17.16
C VAL A 148 -2.60 -10.34 16.07
N LEU A 149 -3.29 -11.41 15.66
CA LEU A 149 -2.79 -12.35 14.66
C LEU A 149 -2.73 -11.72 13.26
N PHE A 150 -3.69 -10.87 12.92
CA PHE A 150 -3.72 -10.11 11.66
C PHE A 150 -2.59 -9.08 11.60
N THR A 151 -2.38 -8.30 12.67
CA THR A 151 -1.33 -7.27 12.72
C THR A 151 0.06 -7.88 12.63
N ARG A 152 0.28 -9.06 13.24
CA ARG A 152 1.54 -9.80 13.13
C ARG A 152 1.72 -10.55 11.80
N ARG A 153 0.78 -10.42 10.85
CA ARG A 153 0.74 -11.10 9.54
C ARG A 153 0.82 -12.64 9.64
N TRP A 154 0.45 -13.22 10.78
CA TRP A 154 0.45 -14.68 10.95
C TRP A 154 -0.71 -15.34 10.21
N ILE A 155 -1.77 -14.56 9.92
CA ILE A 155 -2.96 -15.03 9.23
C ILE A 155 -3.33 -14.01 8.14
N HIS A 156 -3.61 -14.52 6.95
CA HIS A 156 -4.21 -13.73 5.87
C HIS A 156 -5.68 -14.12 5.76
N PRO A 157 -6.62 -13.18 5.93
CA PRO A 157 -8.04 -13.44 5.67
C PRO A 157 -8.20 -13.98 4.26
N THR A 158 -9.02 -15.02 4.11
CA THR A 158 -9.43 -15.51 2.78
C THR A 158 -10.30 -14.45 2.08
N GLU A 159 -10.52 -14.55 0.76
CA GLU A 159 -11.44 -13.67 0.01
C GLU A 159 -12.86 -13.59 0.62
N HIS A 160 -13.23 -14.56 1.45
CA HIS A 160 -14.54 -14.70 2.09
C HIS A 160 -14.56 -14.25 3.57
N GLY A 161 -13.41 -13.86 4.14
CA GLY A 161 -13.30 -13.29 5.48
C GLY A 161 -13.72 -11.82 5.52
N VAL A 162 -14.13 -11.31 6.69
CA VAL A 162 -14.43 -9.88 6.85
C VAL A 162 -13.08 -9.14 6.95
N SER A 163 -12.61 -8.63 5.81
CA SER A 163 -11.22 -8.19 5.61
C SER A 163 -10.81 -6.89 6.33
N SER A 164 -11.73 -6.23 7.04
CA SER A 164 -11.39 -5.08 7.88
C SER A 164 -12.30 -4.98 9.10
N ILE A 165 -11.71 -4.96 10.29
CA ILE A 165 -12.40 -4.44 11.47
C ILE A 165 -12.46 -2.93 11.28
N SER A 166 -13.67 -2.38 11.16
CA SER A 166 -13.83 -0.93 11.10
C SER A 166 -13.25 -0.29 12.38
N LEU A 167 -12.63 0.90 12.27
CA LEU A 167 -12.12 1.66 13.44
C LEU A 167 -13.17 1.72 14.57
N ARG A 168 -14.43 1.87 14.18
CA ARG A 168 -15.60 1.79 15.06
C ARG A 168 -15.68 0.49 15.86
N GLU A 169 -15.61 -0.65 15.19
CA GLU A 169 -15.65 -1.95 15.87
C GLU A 169 -14.44 -2.11 16.78
N SER A 170 -13.25 -1.66 16.36
CA SER A 170 -12.05 -1.68 17.20
C SER A 170 -12.20 -0.85 18.47
N VAL A 171 -12.77 0.35 18.39
CA VAL A 171 -13.05 1.20 19.56
C VAL A 171 -14.03 0.52 20.51
N VAL A 172 -15.13 -0.05 19.98
CA VAL A 172 -16.11 -0.77 20.81
C VAL A 172 -15.45 -1.98 21.49
N VAL A 173 -14.70 -2.79 20.74
CA VAL A 173 -13.98 -3.95 21.29
C VAL A 173 -12.98 -3.52 22.35
N LEU A 174 -12.24 -2.42 22.15
CA LEU A 174 -11.31 -1.89 23.14
C LEU A 174 -12.04 -1.46 24.42
N PHE A 175 -13.14 -0.71 24.31
CA PHE A 175 -13.95 -0.32 25.46
C PHE A 175 -14.51 -1.52 26.22
N PHE A 176 -15.07 -2.50 25.51
CA PHE A 176 -15.54 -3.73 26.13
C PHE A 176 -14.39 -4.51 26.77
N SER A 177 -13.21 -4.57 26.16
CA SER A 177 -12.04 -5.25 26.74
C SER A 177 -11.56 -4.59 28.04
N LEU A 178 -11.49 -3.25 28.05
CA LEU A 178 -11.08 -2.44 29.20
C LEU A 178 -12.06 -2.55 30.38
N VAL A 179 -13.33 -2.84 30.11
CA VAL A 179 -14.37 -3.00 31.13
C VAL A 179 -14.50 -4.46 31.56
N LEU A 180 -14.54 -5.39 30.61
CA LEU A 180 -14.79 -6.80 30.85
C LEU A 180 -13.70 -7.43 31.71
N LEU A 181 -12.41 -7.22 31.38
CA LEU A 181 -11.32 -7.89 32.08
C LEU A 181 -11.26 -7.48 33.57
N PRO A 182 -11.27 -6.19 33.94
CA PRO A 182 -11.33 -5.80 35.36
C PRO A 182 -12.60 -6.27 36.05
N THR A 183 -13.74 -6.29 35.35
CA THR A 183 -15.01 -6.76 35.93
C THR A 183 -14.98 -8.26 36.23
N VAL A 184 -14.41 -9.07 35.32
CA VAL A 184 -14.22 -10.51 35.54
C VAL A 184 -13.26 -10.77 36.69
N VAL A 185 -12.15 -10.03 36.77
CA VAL A 185 -11.18 -10.14 37.87
C VAL A 185 -11.82 -9.73 39.19
N ALA A 186 -12.55 -8.63 39.24
CA ALA A 186 -13.24 -8.16 40.45
C ALA A 186 -14.33 -9.13 40.91
N LEU A 187 -15.09 -9.71 39.97
CA LEU A 187 -16.07 -10.75 40.25
C LEU A 187 -15.39 -12.00 40.83
N TRP A 188 -14.28 -12.42 40.23
CA TRP A 188 -13.48 -13.56 40.69
C TRP A 188 -12.96 -13.35 42.11
N THR A 189 -12.30 -12.22 42.39
CA THR A 189 -11.74 -11.92 43.72
C THR A 189 -12.82 -11.80 44.78
N THR A 190 -13.92 -11.11 44.46
CA THR A 190 -15.04 -10.92 45.40
C THR A 190 -15.74 -12.24 45.71
N SER A 191 -15.99 -13.07 44.69
CA SER A 191 -16.64 -14.36 44.87
C SER A 191 -15.74 -15.33 45.65
N ARG A 192 -14.44 -15.37 45.33
CA ARG A 192 -13.46 -16.17 46.06
C ARG A 192 -13.40 -15.77 47.54
N GLY A 193 -13.30 -14.47 47.83
CA GLY A 193 -13.27 -13.99 49.21
C GLY A 193 -14.59 -14.19 49.96
N ALA A 194 -15.73 -14.25 49.27
CA ALA A 194 -17.01 -14.60 49.90
C ALA A 194 -17.09 -16.11 50.23
N TYR A 195 -16.58 -16.97 49.36
CA TYR A 195 -16.51 -18.41 49.60
C TYR A 195 -15.54 -18.76 50.73
N GLU A 196 -14.35 -18.16 50.75
CA GLU A 196 -13.37 -18.34 51.84
C GLU A 196 -13.98 -17.93 53.18
N ARG A 197 -14.66 -16.77 53.25
CA ARG A 197 -15.40 -16.35 54.45
C ARG A 197 -16.48 -17.35 54.87
N LEU A 198 -17.31 -17.84 53.94
CA LEU A 198 -18.34 -18.83 54.27
C LEU A 198 -17.71 -20.13 54.80
N SER A 199 -16.63 -20.59 54.18
CA SER A 199 -15.90 -21.78 54.60
C SER A 199 -15.36 -21.61 56.02
N ASP A 200 -14.71 -20.48 56.29
CA ASP A 200 -14.14 -20.17 57.61
C ASP A 200 -15.22 -20.03 58.68
N GLU A 201 -16.30 -19.31 58.40
CA GLU A 201 -17.45 -19.16 59.31
C GLU A 201 -18.10 -20.53 59.61
N SER A 202 -18.27 -21.37 58.59
CA SER A 202 -18.86 -22.71 58.75
C SER A 202 -17.93 -23.63 59.56
N GLN A 203 -16.62 -23.59 59.30
CA GLN A 203 -15.62 -24.35 60.07
C GLN A 203 -15.58 -23.91 61.53
N GLN A 204 -15.53 -22.59 61.78
CA GLN A 204 -15.54 -22.03 63.13
C GLN A 204 -16.82 -22.38 63.88
N THR A 205 -17.97 -22.33 63.22
CA THR A 205 -19.26 -22.69 63.81
C THR A 205 -19.29 -24.17 64.19
N THR A 206 -18.82 -25.05 63.29
CA THR A 206 -18.74 -26.49 63.55
C THR A 206 -17.83 -26.79 64.74
N MET A 207 -16.64 -26.19 64.78
CA MET A 207 -15.69 -26.31 65.90
C MET A 207 -16.26 -25.77 67.22
N ARG A 208 -16.95 -24.62 67.18
CA ARG A 208 -17.53 -23.97 68.36
C ARG A 208 -18.65 -24.81 68.96
N VAL A 209 -19.59 -25.26 68.13
CA VAL A 209 -20.70 -26.13 68.56
C VAL A 209 -20.14 -27.42 69.16
N LEU A 210 -19.14 -28.03 68.52
CA LEU A 210 -18.52 -29.25 69.04
C LEU A 210 -17.81 -29.03 70.39
N ARG A 211 -16.97 -27.99 70.51
CA ARG A 211 -16.24 -27.69 71.75
C ARG A 211 -17.18 -27.33 72.90
N GLU A 212 -18.20 -26.51 72.65
CA GLU A 212 -19.21 -26.19 73.67
C GLU A 212 -19.96 -27.44 74.12
N ALA A 213 -20.27 -28.35 73.20
CA ALA A 213 -20.88 -29.64 73.52
C ALA A 213 -19.94 -30.53 74.35
N GLU A 214 -18.66 -30.62 73.99
CA GLU A 214 -17.66 -31.40 74.74
C GLU A 214 -17.46 -30.88 76.16
N VAL A 215 -17.33 -29.56 76.35
CA VAL A 215 -17.18 -28.95 77.67
C VAL A 215 -18.41 -29.24 78.54
N ARG A 216 -19.61 -29.01 78.00
CA ARG A 216 -20.85 -29.25 78.75
C ARG A 216 -21.10 -30.73 79.02
N TYR A 217 -20.72 -31.61 78.10
CA TYR A 217 -20.73 -33.05 78.31
C TYR A 217 -19.78 -33.44 79.45
N ASN A 218 -18.54 -32.96 79.43
CA ASN A 218 -17.56 -33.26 80.48
C ASN A 218 -18.04 -32.75 81.85
N ASP A 219 -18.56 -31.52 81.91
CA ASP A 219 -19.14 -30.96 83.15
C ASP A 219 -20.31 -31.80 83.66
N LEU A 220 -21.17 -32.28 82.75
CA LEU A 220 -22.29 -33.14 83.10
C LEU A 220 -21.81 -34.49 83.62
N VAL A 221 -20.84 -35.12 82.95
CA VAL A 221 -20.25 -36.40 83.36
C VAL A 221 -19.57 -36.27 84.72
N ASP A 222 -18.81 -35.20 84.95
CA ASP A 222 -18.13 -34.97 86.23
C ASP A 222 -19.13 -34.72 87.36
N ARG A 223 -20.18 -33.91 87.14
CA ARG A 223 -21.31 -33.77 88.09
C ARG A 223 -21.98 -35.11 88.35
N TYR A 224 -22.17 -35.90 87.30
CA TYR A 224 -22.81 -37.20 87.41
C TYR A 224 -22.00 -38.19 88.24
N PHE A 225 -20.68 -38.26 88.00
CA PHE A 225 -19.77 -39.08 88.80
C PHE A 225 -19.73 -38.63 90.26
N GLN A 226 -19.75 -37.33 90.53
CA GLN A 226 -19.84 -36.82 91.91
C GLN A 226 -21.15 -37.24 92.57
N ASN A 227 -22.28 -37.10 91.88
CA ASN A 227 -23.60 -37.49 92.40
C ASN A 227 -23.69 -38.99 92.65
N ILE A 228 -23.21 -39.84 91.73
CA ILE A 228 -23.16 -41.29 91.92
C ILE A 228 -22.27 -41.64 93.12
N ARG A 229 -21.10 -41.02 93.24
CA ARG A 229 -20.20 -41.28 94.39
C ARG A 229 -20.86 -40.89 95.71
N ALA A 230 -21.59 -39.77 95.77
CA ALA A 230 -22.34 -39.37 96.95
C ALA A 230 -23.44 -40.37 97.32
N LEU A 231 -24.21 -40.85 96.32
CA LEU A 231 -25.22 -41.91 96.52
C LEU A 231 -24.60 -43.22 97.00
N THR A 232 -23.45 -43.58 96.42
CA THR A 232 -22.71 -44.78 96.79
C THR A 232 -22.16 -44.69 98.21
N GLN A 233 -21.60 -43.54 98.59
CA GLN A 233 -21.12 -43.25 99.93
C GLN A 233 -22.26 -43.36 100.96
N ALA A 234 -23.39 -42.69 100.72
CA ALA A 234 -24.54 -42.77 101.62
C ALA A 234 -25.06 -44.19 101.79
N TYR A 235 -25.08 -44.98 100.71
CA TYR A 235 -25.42 -46.40 100.79
C TYR A 235 -24.43 -47.19 101.66
N LEU A 236 -23.13 -46.99 101.45
CA LEU A 236 -22.08 -47.65 102.24
C LEU A 236 -22.08 -47.23 103.72
N ASP A 237 -22.50 -46.00 104.01
CA ASP A 237 -22.68 -45.45 105.36
C ASP A 237 -24.00 -45.87 106.02
N GLY A 238 -24.85 -46.63 105.30
CA GLY A 238 -26.02 -47.32 105.84
C GLY A 238 -27.39 -46.75 105.46
N ALA A 239 -27.47 -45.71 104.62
CA ALA A 239 -28.73 -45.10 104.21
C ALA A 239 -29.71 -46.11 103.57
N ASP A 240 -31.00 -45.98 103.87
CA ASP A 240 -32.05 -46.83 103.30
C ASP A 240 -32.44 -46.39 101.87
N GLY A 241 -33.19 -47.23 101.16
CA GLY A 241 -33.57 -46.94 99.78
C GLY A 241 -34.49 -45.72 99.61
N ALA A 242 -35.21 -45.29 100.66
CA ALA A 242 -36.03 -44.10 100.60
C ALA A 242 -35.16 -42.83 100.70
N GLN A 243 -34.17 -42.83 101.60
CA GLN A 243 -33.17 -41.77 101.73
C GLN A 243 -32.33 -41.61 100.46
N ILE A 244 -31.93 -42.73 99.83
CA ILE A 244 -31.18 -42.71 98.57
C ILE A 244 -32.02 -42.15 97.42
N ARG A 245 -33.30 -42.52 97.30
CA ARG A 245 -34.20 -41.94 96.28
C ARG A 245 -34.41 -40.44 96.48
N GLU A 246 -34.60 -40.00 97.71
CA GLU A 246 -34.77 -38.57 98.01
C GLU A 246 -33.49 -37.80 97.67
N MET A 247 -32.32 -38.32 98.06
CA MET A 247 -31.04 -37.71 97.70
C MET A 247 -30.80 -37.71 96.19
N ALA A 248 -31.17 -38.77 95.47
CA ALA A 248 -31.07 -38.84 94.01
C ALA A 248 -31.97 -37.81 93.32
N ARG A 249 -33.15 -37.50 93.90
CA ARG A 249 -34.04 -36.42 93.45
C ARG A 249 -33.46 -35.05 93.75
N THR A 250 -32.95 -34.82 94.97
CA THR A 250 -32.34 -33.53 95.35
C THR A 250 -31.10 -33.21 94.50
N LEU A 251 -30.28 -34.22 94.19
CA LEU A 251 -29.10 -34.10 93.33
C LEU A 251 -29.46 -34.00 91.83
N ASN A 252 -30.76 -34.03 91.49
CA ASN A 252 -31.30 -33.97 90.13
C ASN A 252 -30.58 -34.94 89.17
N THR A 253 -30.36 -36.18 89.62
CA THR A 253 -29.57 -37.15 88.86
C THR A 253 -30.23 -37.58 87.55
N GLY A 254 -31.55 -37.42 87.43
CA GLY A 254 -32.31 -37.75 86.21
C GLY A 254 -32.58 -39.24 85.99
N PHE A 255 -32.10 -40.12 86.90
CA PHE A 255 -32.27 -41.57 86.84
C PHE A 255 -33.00 -42.10 88.07
N GLU A 256 -33.84 -43.11 87.87
CA GLU A 256 -34.70 -43.66 88.93
C GLU A 256 -34.10 -44.86 89.66
N ARG A 257 -33.09 -45.52 89.07
CA ARG A 257 -32.48 -46.75 89.63
C ARG A 257 -30.96 -46.67 89.62
N PHE A 258 -30.36 -47.12 90.71
CA PHE A 258 -28.92 -47.19 90.89
C PHE A 258 -28.57 -48.55 91.47
N TYR A 259 -27.54 -49.17 90.92
CA TYR A 259 -27.10 -50.50 91.31
C TYR A 259 -25.67 -50.44 91.82
N VAL A 260 -25.38 -51.13 92.91
CA VAL A 260 -24.03 -51.23 93.49
C VAL A 260 -23.59 -52.68 93.50
N GLN A 261 -22.37 -52.93 93.02
CA GLN A 261 -21.75 -54.24 92.96
C GLN A 261 -20.39 -54.19 93.68
N VAL A 262 -20.30 -54.84 94.84
CA VAL A 262 -19.08 -54.89 95.68
C VAL A 262 -18.40 -56.28 95.61
N LYS A 263 -19.08 -57.27 95.02
CA LYS A 263 -18.56 -58.61 94.72
C LYS A 263 -19.06 -59.04 93.32
N PRO A 264 -18.33 -59.90 92.59
CA PRO A 264 -18.67 -60.30 91.21
C PRO A 264 -20.13 -60.78 91.03
N ASP A 265 -20.68 -61.55 91.97
CA ASP A 265 -22.02 -62.15 91.79
C ASP A 265 -23.13 -61.44 92.59
N HIS A 266 -22.87 -60.24 93.11
CA HIS A 266 -23.78 -59.57 94.05
C HIS A 266 -24.06 -58.11 93.66
N ILE A 267 -25.19 -57.92 92.98
CA ILE A 267 -25.69 -56.62 92.50
C ILE A 267 -26.93 -56.24 93.31
N VAL A 268 -26.91 -55.06 93.94
CA VAL A 268 -28.02 -54.57 94.78
C VAL A 268 -28.60 -53.30 94.18
N ASP A 269 -29.94 -53.22 94.06
CA ASP A 269 -30.64 -51.96 93.78
C ASP A 269 -30.73 -51.13 95.06
N ILE A 270 -29.86 -50.13 95.14
CA ILE A 270 -29.73 -49.25 96.31
C ILE A 270 -30.85 -48.22 96.40
N ALA A 271 -31.63 -48.04 95.34
CA ALA A 271 -32.78 -47.14 95.30
C ALA A 271 -34.11 -47.87 95.52
N SER A 272 -34.12 -49.20 95.75
CA SER A 272 -35.33 -49.99 96.04
C SER A 272 -35.67 -50.02 97.53
N SER A 273 -36.95 -50.15 97.90
CA SER A 273 -37.36 -50.26 99.31
C SER A 273 -36.97 -51.58 99.98
N THR A 274 -36.69 -52.63 99.22
CA THR A 274 -36.43 -53.98 99.71
C THR A 274 -34.97 -54.42 99.64
N ARG A 275 -34.04 -53.57 99.17
CA ARG A 275 -32.61 -53.92 98.93
C ARG A 275 -32.47 -55.29 98.25
N ALA A 276 -33.28 -55.55 97.23
CA ALA A 276 -33.30 -56.84 96.55
C ALA A 276 -32.03 -57.04 95.72
N GLU A 277 -31.43 -58.22 95.82
CA GLU A 277 -30.42 -58.69 94.86
C GLU A 277 -31.07 -58.88 93.49
N ILE A 278 -30.39 -58.43 92.44
CA ILE A 278 -30.88 -58.53 91.07
C ILE A 278 -30.05 -59.55 90.31
N HIS A 279 -30.73 -60.59 89.83
CA HIS A 279 -30.22 -61.53 88.84
C HIS A 279 -30.91 -61.25 87.49
N ASP A 280 -30.39 -60.30 86.73
CA ASP A 280 -30.78 -60.09 85.31
C ASP A 280 -29.59 -60.49 84.44
N GLU A 281 -29.72 -61.58 83.68
CA GLU A 281 -28.67 -62.13 82.81
C GLU A 281 -28.20 -61.15 81.72
N ARG A 282 -28.95 -60.07 81.46
CA ARG A 282 -28.58 -59.02 80.48
C ARG A 282 -27.64 -57.98 81.08
N ILE A 283 -27.59 -57.86 82.41
CA ILE A 283 -26.68 -56.95 83.10
C ILE A 283 -25.32 -57.63 83.16
N ALA A 284 -24.33 -57.07 82.45
CA ALA A 284 -22.99 -57.62 82.41
C ALA A 284 -22.31 -57.52 83.79
N ASP A 285 -21.44 -58.47 84.13
CA ASP A 285 -20.55 -58.32 85.29
C ASP A 285 -19.63 -57.11 85.04
N THR A 286 -19.84 -56.08 85.87
CA THR A 286 -19.12 -54.81 85.77
C THR A 286 -18.07 -54.64 86.86
N PHE A 287 -17.87 -55.66 87.71
CA PHE A 287 -16.91 -55.58 88.82
C PHE A 287 -15.46 -55.43 88.33
N GLN A 288 -15.15 -55.89 87.11
CA GLN A 288 -13.79 -55.84 86.55
C GLN A 288 -13.35 -54.45 86.05
N TYR A 289 -14.25 -53.47 86.00
CA TYR A 289 -13.94 -52.16 85.46
C TYR A 289 -13.13 -51.29 86.43
N LYS A 290 -11.96 -50.85 85.97
CA LYS A 290 -11.11 -49.91 86.72
C LYS A 290 -11.32 -48.44 86.33
N PHE A 291 -12.07 -48.19 85.26
CA PHE A 291 -12.39 -46.86 84.76
C PHE A 291 -13.88 -46.77 84.42
N PRO A 292 -14.50 -45.57 84.48
CA PRO A 292 -15.88 -45.40 84.05
C PRO A 292 -16.08 -45.86 82.61
N ALA A 293 -17.19 -46.56 82.35
CA ALA A 293 -17.49 -47.12 81.04
C ALA A 293 -19.00 -47.09 80.77
N MET A 294 -19.38 -47.01 79.50
CA MET A 294 -20.77 -47.13 79.07
C MET A 294 -20.89 -48.26 78.03
N ARG A 295 -21.84 -49.18 78.23
CA ARG A 295 -22.05 -50.35 77.35
C ARG A 295 -23.51 -50.55 76.97
N PRO A 296 -23.80 -50.99 75.74
CA PRO A 296 -25.16 -51.36 75.35
C PRO A 296 -25.60 -52.64 76.06
N LEU A 297 -26.89 -52.70 76.45
CA LEU A 297 -27.50 -53.91 77.00
C LEU A 297 -27.99 -54.82 75.85
N PRO A 298 -27.73 -56.14 75.89
CA PRO A 298 -28.18 -57.08 74.84
C PRO A 298 -29.71 -57.15 74.72
N GLY A 299 -30.23 -57.31 73.50
CA GLY A 299 -31.65 -57.59 73.25
C GLY A 299 -32.58 -56.38 73.13
N THR A 300 -32.05 -55.15 73.05
CA THR A 300 -32.85 -53.92 72.83
C THR A 300 -32.80 -53.44 71.37
N GLU A 301 -32.92 -54.35 70.38
CA GLU A 301 -32.98 -53.96 68.97
C GLU A 301 -34.43 -53.67 68.56
N GLY A 302 -34.68 -52.47 67.99
CA GLY A 302 -36.01 -52.03 67.53
C GLY A 302 -36.76 -51.05 68.45
N GLY A 303 -36.19 -50.68 69.61
CA GLY A 303 -36.73 -49.67 70.54
C GLY A 303 -35.66 -48.74 71.13
N ALA A 304 -35.98 -47.96 72.17
CA ALA A 304 -35.02 -47.09 72.86
C ALA A 304 -33.88 -47.92 73.46
N ARG A 305 -32.69 -47.92 72.83
CA ARG A 305 -31.54 -48.68 73.32
C ARG A 305 -31.22 -48.27 74.74
N LYS A 306 -30.86 -49.25 75.56
CA LYS A 306 -30.45 -49.03 76.95
C LYS A 306 -28.96 -49.30 77.07
N PHE A 307 -28.31 -48.49 77.88
CA PHE A 307 -26.89 -48.54 78.14
C PHE A 307 -26.66 -48.64 79.64
N GLN A 308 -25.73 -49.50 80.04
CA GLN A 308 -25.24 -49.59 81.40
C GLN A 308 -24.10 -48.58 81.56
N TRP A 309 -24.27 -47.58 82.42
CA TRP A 309 -23.24 -46.59 82.73
C TRP A 309 -22.59 -46.92 84.06
N VAL A 310 -21.34 -47.38 84.00
CA VAL A 310 -20.56 -47.95 85.11
C VAL A 310 -19.58 -46.91 85.64
N VAL A 311 -19.54 -46.77 86.96
CA VAL A 311 -18.63 -45.88 87.69
C VAL A 311 -17.94 -46.67 88.80
N PRO A 312 -16.63 -46.96 88.69
CA PRO A 312 -15.89 -47.59 89.76
C PRO A 312 -15.70 -46.65 90.94
N PHE A 313 -15.69 -47.23 92.14
CA PHE A 313 -15.42 -46.51 93.38
C PHE A 313 -14.45 -47.28 94.28
N GLU A 314 -13.72 -46.52 95.08
CA GLU A 314 -12.91 -47.00 96.20
C GLU A 314 -13.23 -46.11 97.39
N ILE A 315 -14.00 -46.64 98.33
CA ILE A 315 -14.54 -45.91 99.47
C ILE A 315 -14.33 -46.75 100.72
N GLY A 316 -13.64 -46.22 101.73
CA GLY A 316 -13.43 -46.90 103.00
C GLY A 316 -12.75 -48.28 102.88
N GLY A 317 -11.84 -48.45 101.92
CA GLY A 317 -11.14 -49.71 101.65
C GLY A 317 -11.96 -50.78 100.91
N ARG A 318 -13.21 -50.47 100.52
CA ARG A 318 -14.04 -51.33 99.65
C ARG A 318 -13.92 -50.85 98.21
N HIS A 319 -13.66 -51.80 97.31
CA HIS A 319 -13.71 -51.58 95.87
C HIS A 319 -14.98 -52.18 95.29
N GLY A 320 -15.59 -51.47 94.36
CA GLY A 320 -16.76 -51.93 93.64
C GLY A 320 -17.11 -51.00 92.50
N VAL A 321 -18.26 -51.26 91.89
CA VAL A 321 -18.82 -50.41 90.85
C VAL A 321 -20.23 -50.02 91.18
N THR A 322 -20.58 -48.77 90.88
CA THR A 322 -21.95 -48.30 90.88
C THR A 322 -22.35 -48.04 89.44
N PHE A 323 -23.49 -48.56 89.02
CA PHE A 323 -23.98 -48.34 87.68
C PHE A 323 -25.46 -47.98 87.64
N THR A 324 -25.87 -47.33 86.57
CA THR A 324 -27.28 -47.10 86.25
C THR A 324 -27.58 -47.62 84.84
N ILE A 325 -28.86 -47.68 84.50
CA ILE A 325 -29.33 -47.96 83.15
C ILE A 325 -29.87 -46.67 82.53
N VAL A 326 -29.22 -46.24 81.46
CA VAL A 326 -29.51 -45.03 80.68
C VAL A 326 -30.18 -45.42 79.38
N SER A 327 -31.32 -44.83 79.04
CA SER A 327 -31.97 -45.01 77.73
C SER A 327 -31.50 -43.97 76.71
N THR A 328 -31.68 -44.25 75.42
CA THR A 328 -31.46 -43.24 74.35
C THR A 328 -32.26 -41.96 74.57
N SER A 329 -33.46 -42.03 75.15
CA SER A 329 -34.25 -40.85 75.55
C SER A 329 -33.57 -40.02 76.64
N ASP A 330 -32.84 -40.65 77.56
CA ASP A 330 -32.10 -39.93 78.61
C ASP A 330 -30.89 -39.19 78.01
N ILE A 331 -30.20 -39.85 77.08
CA ILE A 331 -29.08 -39.26 76.33
C ILE A 331 -29.57 -38.11 75.44
N GLN A 332 -30.75 -38.25 74.82
CA GLN A 332 -31.37 -37.17 74.05
C GLN A 332 -31.73 -35.99 74.95
N ARG A 333 -32.34 -36.20 76.13
CA ARG A 333 -32.62 -35.14 77.12
C ARG A 333 -31.34 -34.42 77.55
N ILE A 334 -30.28 -35.19 77.77
CA ILE A 334 -28.94 -34.66 78.10
C ILE A 334 -28.42 -33.79 76.96
N LEU A 335 -28.49 -34.26 75.71
CA LEU A 335 -28.08 -33.50 74.53
C LEU A 335 -28.89 -32.21 74.38
N ASP A 336 -30.20 -32.29 74.65
CA ASP A 336 -31.13 -31.16 74.57
C ASP A 336 -30.82 -30.09 75.62
N ALA A 337 -30.49 -30.49 76.86
CA ALA A 337 -30.11 -29.59 77.95
C ALA A 337 -28.67 -29.06 77.82
N ALA A 338 -27.77 -29.85 77.23
CA ALA A 338 -26.34 -29.56 77.19
C ALA A 338 -25.90 -28.70 76.00
N THR A 339 -26.75 -28.29 75.06
CA THR A 339 -26.27 -27.45 73.94
C THR A 339 -27.29 -26.48 73.36
N PHE A 340 -26.82 -25.26 73.09
CA PHE A 340 -27.51 -24.34 72.17
C PHE A 340 -27.07 -24.65 70.74
N VAL A 341 -27.91 -25.38 70.01
CA VAL A 341 -27.67 -25.66 68.60
C VAL A 341 -28.18 -24.47 67.79
N GLN A 342 -27.26 -23.75 67.14
CA GLN A 342 -27.60 -22.62 66.26
C GLN A 342 -28.60 -23.06 65.17
N SER A 343 -29.32 -22.10 64.59
CA SER A 343 -30.41 -22.34 63.62
C SER A 343 -30.01 -23.01 62.30
N ASN A 344 -28.75 -23.44 62.14
CA ASN A 344 -28.23 -24.08 60.94
C ASN A 344 -27.18 -25.16 61.26
N SER A 345 -27.20 -25.69 62.48
CA SER A 345 -26.31 -26.76 62.93
C SER A 345 -27.10 -27.95 63.45
N ALA A 346 -26.42 -29.10 63.51
CA ALA A 346 -26.87 -30.31 64.15
C ALA A 346 -25.72 -30.85 65.01
N LEU A 347 -26.12 -31.53 66.08
CA LEU A 347 -25.22 -32.22 66.98
C LEU A 347 -25.72 -33.66 67.14
N MET A 348 -24.81 -34.61 66.94
CA MET A 348 -25.09 -36.03 66.95
C MET A 348 -24.16 -36.74 67.93
N VAL A 349 -24.69 -37.76 68.61
CA VAL A 349 -23.92 -38.67 69.46
C VAL A 349 -23.83 -40.01 68.76
N LEU A 350 -22.61 -40.51 68.56
CA LEU A 350 -22.32 -41.83 68.00
C LEU A 350 -21.81 -42.76 69.09
N ASP A 351 -22.29 -44.00 69.11
CA ASP A 351 -21.72 -45.04 69.97
C ASP A 351 -20.37 -45.57 69.43
N ALA A 352 -19.77 -46.52 70.15
CA ALA A 352 -18.49 -47.14 69.79
C ALA A 352 -18.52 -47.88 68.45
N ASP A 353 -19.71 -48.33 68.01
CA ASP A 353 -19.91 -49.04 66.74
C ASP A 353 -20.29 -48.07 65.60
N GLY A 354 -20.28 -46.76 65.85
CA GLY A 354 -20.62 -45.74 64.87
C GLY A 354 -22.11 -45.59 64.61
N LYS A 355 -22.99 -46.15 65.46
CA LYS A 355 -24.45 -46.00 65.33
C LYS A 355 -24.92 -44.73 66.03
N VAL A 356 -25.92 -44.07 65.44
CA VAL A 356 -26.52 -42.84 65.98
C VAL A 356 -27.32 -43.15 67.25
N VAL A 357 -26.96 -42.53 68.37
CA VAL A 357 -27.58 -42.71 69.68
C VAL A 357 -28.56 -41.59 70.01
N ALA A 358 -28.19 -40.35 69.69
CA ALA A 358 -28.99 -39.15 69.89
C ALA A 358 -28.65 -38.13 68.80
N LEU A 359 -29.65 -37.33 68.40
CA LEU A 359 -29.51 -36.32 67.36
C LEU A 359 -30.35 -35.10 67.73
N LYS A 360 -29.70 -33.95 67.84
CA LYS A 360 -30.36 -32.65 67.94
C LYS A 360 -30.08 -31.87 66.67
N ARG A 361 -31.10 -31.69 65.84
CA ARG A 361 -31.01 -30.93 64.58
C ARG A 361 -31.87 -29.68 64.65
N ASN A 362 -31.39 -28.60 64.05
CA ASN A 362 -32.15 -27.35 63.95
C ASN A 362 -32.12 -26.85 62.50
N ALA A 363 -33.24 -26.95 61.80
CA ALA A 363 -33.43 -26.55 60.40
C ALA A 363 -32.43 -27.18 59.39
N ILE A 364 -31.93 -28.39 59.68
CA ILE A 364 -31.18 -29.22 58.73
C ILE A 364 -32.05 -30.44 58.39
N GLU A 365 -32.43 -30.59 57.12
CA GLU A 365 -33.15 -31.73 56.57
C GLU A 365 -32.26 -32.52 55.60
N GLY A 366 -32.61 -33.77 55.27
CA GLY A 366 -31.87 -34.63 54.33
C GLY A 366 -31.37 -35.96 54.93
N HIS A 367 -30.62 -36.72 54.14
CA HIS A 367 -30.09 -38.05 54.49
C HIS A 367 -28.56 -38.07 54.66
N TRP A 368 -28.01 -37.07 55.37
CA TRP A 368 -26.56 -36.95 55.57
C TRP A 368 -26.05 -37.71 56.79
N GLU A 369 -26.93 -38.03 57.75
CA GLU A 369 -26.56 -38.55 59.07
C GLU A 369 -25.84 -39.89 58.97
N GLN A 370 -26.33 -40.79 58.11
CA GLN A 370 -25.73 -42.10 57.90
C GLN A 370 -24.33 -41.99 57.30
N ARG A 371 -24.14 -41.10 56.32
CA ARG A 371 -22.84 -40.90 55.69
C ARG A 371 -21.84 -40.23 56.63
N VAL A 372 -22.30 -39.27 57.43
CA VAL A 372 -21.48 -38.65 58.48
C VAL A 372 -21.09 -39.67 59.54
N ALA A 373 -22.00 -40.56 59.95
CA ALA A 373 -21.72 -41.63 60.90
C ALA A 373 -20.67 -42.63 60.38
N GLU A 374 -20.77 -43.04 59.11
CA GLU A 374 -19.76 -43.87 58.44
C GLU A 374 -18.37 -43.20 58.48
N LEU A 375 -18.28 -41.93 58.07
CA LEU A 375 -17.02 -41.20 58.02
C LEU A 375 -16.42 -40.96 59.42
N ALA A 376 -17.28 -40.71 60.42
CA ALA A 376 -16.86 -40.56 61.82
C ALA A 376 -16.28 -41.87 62.37
N SER A 377 -16.95 -43.00 62.10
CA SER A 377 -16.49 -44.33 62.54
C SER A 377 -15.14 -44.72 61.92
N ALA A 378 -14.88 -44.27 60.68
CA ALA A 378 -13.62 -44.46 59.99
C ALA A 378 -12.50 -43.47 60.38
N ASN A 379 -12.69 -42.64 61.42
CA ASN A 379 -11.76 -41.57 61.83
C ASN A 379 -11.47 -40.52 60.75
N GLN A 380 -12.37 -40.35 59.77
CA GLN A 380 -12.17 -39.41 58.65
C GLN A 380 -12.69 -37.99 58.95
N LEU A 381 -13.33 -37.77 60.10
CA LEU A 381 -13.87 -36.48 60.53
C LEU A 381 -13.08 -35.82 61.66
N LEU A 382 -11.78 -36.11 61.80
CA LEU A 382 -10.90 -35.46 62.79
C LEU A 382 -10.59 -33.99 62.45
N SER A 383 -10.88 -33.59 61.21
CA SER A 383 -10.91 -32.22 60.72
C SER A 383 -12.26 -31.94 60.07
N PRO A 384 -12.68 -30.68 59.91
CA PRO A 384 -13.94 -30.37 59.24
C PRO A 384 -13.94 -30.91 57.81
N VAL A 385 -14.86 -31.80 57.47
CA VAL A 385 -14.99 -32.41 56.14
C VAL A 385 -16.38 -32.14 55.59
N ARG A 386 -16.43 -31.74 54.32
CA ARG A 386 -17.70 -31.56 53.61
C ARG A 386 -18.27 -32.93 53.23
N VAL A 387 -19.52 -33.19 53.62
CA VAL A 387 -20.23 -34.44 53.35
C VAL A 387 -21.45 -34.13 52.47
N GLY A 388 -21.49 -34.73 51.28
CA GLY A 388 -22.51 -34.54 50.23
C GLY A 388 -21.94 -34.80 48.83
N LYS A 389 -22.77 -35.21 47.85
CA LYS A 389 -22.32 -35.48 46.47
C LYS A 389 -21.99 -34.18 45.73
N LEU A 390 -20.76 -34.09 45.22
CA LEU A 390 -20.36 -33.13 44.18
C LEU A 390 -20.45 -33.85 42.82
N ILE A 391 -21.54 -33.67 42.08
CA ILE A 391 -21.64 -34.10 40.68
C ILE A 391 -21.22 -32.92 39.79
N PHE A 392 -19.98 -32.93 39.32
CA PHE A 392 -19.47 -31.85 38.48
C PHE A 392 -20.20 -31.74 37.13
N GLY A 393 -20.88 -30.63 36.89
CA GLY A 393 -21.39 -30.26 35.57
C GLY A 393 -22.89 -29.98 35.49
N VAL A 394 -23.68 -30.31 36.49
CA VAL A 394 -25.09 -29.85 36.51
C VAL A 394 -25.09 -28.36 36.89
N PRO A 395 -25.93 -27.51 36.27
CA PRO A 395 -26.28 -26.22 36.86
C PRO A 395 -26.61 -26.42 38.35
N ALA A 396 -26.51 -25.38 39.17
CA ALA A 396 -26.79 -25.41 40.62
C ALA A 396 -28.21 -25.88 41.04
N MET A 397 -28.95 -26.44 40.09
CA MET A 397 -30.27 -27.03 40.03
C MET A 397 -30.43 -28.37 40.78
N VAL A 398 -29.35 -29.10 41.11
CA VAL A 398 -29.46 -30.42 41.78
C VAL A 398 -28.47 -30.60 42.95
N MET A 399 -27.58 -29.64 43.16
CA MET A 399 -26.53 -29.75 44.16
C MET A 399 -26.60 -28.63 45.17
N GLU A 400 -26.61 -29.03 46.44
CA GLU A 400 -26.22 -28.29 47.65
C GLU A 400 -27.27 -28.25 48.77
N SER A 401 -28.52 -28.70 48.53
CA SER A 401 -29.55 -28.70 49.59
C SER A 401 -29.25 -29.65 50.76
N GLU A 402 -28.38 -30.66 50.59
CA GLU A 402 -28.05 -31.62 51.65
C GLU A 402 -26.56 -31.67 52.03
N SER A 403 -25.75 -30.70 51.60
CA SER A 403 -24.31 -30.72 51.94
C SER A 403 -24.05 -30.09 53.31
N VAL A 404 -23.45 -30.87 54.19
CA VAL A 404 -23.07 -30.45 55.55
C VAL A 404 -21.55 -30.43 55.69
N LEU A 405 -21.04 -29.51 56.50
CA LEU A 405 -19.67 -29.57 57.00
C LEU A 405 -19.70 -30.26 58.35
N ALA A 406 -19.05 -31.43 58.46
CA ALA A 406 -19.09 -32.26 59.65
C ALA A 406 -17.72 -32.41 60.30
N LEU A 407 -17.71 -32.52 61.62
CA LEU A 407 -16.52 -32.71 62.45
C LEU A 407 -16.88 -33.59 63.64
N ALA A 408 -16.05 -34.59 63.92
CA ALA A 408 -16.19 -35.49 65.06
C ALA A 408 -15.17 -35.19 66.17
N SER A 409 -15.58 -35.38 67.41
CA SER A 409 -14.72 -35.31 68.58
C SER A 409 -13.77 -36.51 68.66
N ALA A 410 -12.76 -36.38 69.52
CA ALA A 410 -12.13 -37.54 70.13
C ALA A 410 -13.17 -38.34 70.95
N PRO A 411 -12.91 -39.62 71.27
CA PRO A 411 -13.77 -40.39 72.17
C PRO A 411 -13.99 -39.64 73.49
N LEU A 412 -15.25 -39.49 73.90
CA LEU A 412 -15.65 -38.68 75.05
C LEU A 412 -15.25 -39.36 76.38
N LYS A 413 -14.91 -38.56 77.39
CA LYS A 413 -14.48 -39.04 78.71
C LYS A 413 -15.47 -40.06 79.30
N GLY A 414 -14.95 -41.21 79.75
CA GLY A 414 -15.73 -42.27 80.39
C GLY A 414 -16.61 -43.10 79.44
N THR A 415 -16.50 -42.89 78.13
CA THR A 415 -17.21 -43.63 77.08
C THR A 415 -16.31 -43.86 75.86
N ASN A 416 -16.73 -44.70 74.92
CA ASN A 416 -16.11 -44.77 73.58
C ASN A 416 -16.94 -44.01 72.54
N TRP A 417 -17.78 -43.07 72.99
CA TRP A 417 -18.71 -42.35 72.13
C TRP A 417 -18.08 -41.11 71.54
N ARG A 418 -18.68 -40.59 70.48
CA ARG A 418 -18.22 -39.38 69.81
C ARG A 418 -19.36 -38.39 69.64
N LEU A 419 -19.05 -37.13 69.86
CA LEU A 419 -19.88 -36.02 69.42
C LEU A 419 -19.52 -35.69 67.98
N VAL A 420 -20.52 -35.45 67.16
CA VAL A 420 -20.34 -34.99 65.79
C VAL A 420 -21.17 -33.73 65.60
N SER A 421 -20.49 -32.63 65.27
CA SER A 421 -21.15 -31.41 64.84
C SER A 421 -21.26 -31.40 63.33
N ALA A 422 -22.42 -31.00 62.81
CA ALA A 422 -22.65 -30.78 61.40
C ALA A 422 -23.29 -29.40 61.19
N VAL A 423 -22.83 -28.64 60.20
CA VAL A 423 -23.39 -27.33 59.84
C VAL A 423 -23.88 -27.41 58.39
N SER A 424 -25.13 -27.00 58.14
CA SER A 424 -25.65 -26.95 56.77
C SER A 424 -25.00 -25.81 55.99
N LEU A 425 -24.54 -26.09 54.78
CA LEU A 425 -23.99 -25.07 53.89
C LEU A 425 -25.07 -24.35 53.09
N GLU A 426 -26.33 -24.79 53.14
CA GLU A 426 -27.41 -24.33 52.27
C GLU A 426 -27.71 -22.83 52.40
N LYS A 427 -27.86 -22.33 53.63
CA LYS A 427 -28.11 -20.89 53.88
C LYS A 427 -26.95 -20.02 53.38
N GLY A 428 -25.73 -20.48 53.61
CA GLY A 428 -24.51 -19.81 53.15
C GLY A 428 -24.40 -19.79 51.63
N VAL A 429 -24.62 -20.93 51.00
CA VAL A 429 -24.65 -21.10 49.54
C VAL A 429 -25.73 -20.21 48.91
N THR A 430 -26.94 -20.17 49.48
CA THR A 430 -28.03 -19.33 48.95
C THR A 430 -27.69 -17.85 49.03
N SER A 431 -27.07 -17.43 50.14
CA SER A 431 -26.54 -16.06 50.30
C SER A 431 -25.47 -15.75 49.24
N LEU A 432 -24.51 -16.66 49.04
CA LEU A 432 -23.49 -16.54 48.00
C LEU A 432 -24.10 -16.43 46.60
N ARG A 433 -25.10 -17.27 46.27
CA ARG A 433 -25.79 -17.21 44.98
C ARG A 433 -26.50 -15.87 44.78
N ARG A 434 -27.17 -15.33 45.81
CA ARG A 434 -27.81 -14.01 45.75
C ARG A 434 -26.77 -12.90 45.52
N GLN A 435 -25.64 -12.97 46.22
CA GLN A 435 -24.54 -12.03 46.02
C GLN A 435 -23.93 -12.14 44.62
N GLN A 436 -23.77 -13.35 44.09
CA GLN A 436 -23.30 -13.59 42.72
C GLN A 436 -24.26 -13.01 41.68
N VAL A 437 -25.57 -13.23 41.82
CA VAL A 437 -26.58 -12.62 40.94
C VAL A 437 -26.46 -11.11 40.98
N PHE A 438 -26.30 -10.51 42.16
CA PHE A 438 -26.13 -9.07 42.31
C PHE A 438 -24.85 -8.56 41.62
N LEU A 439 -23.71 -9.22 41.83
CA LEU A 439 -22.44 -8.84 41.21
C LEU A 439 -22.46 -9.01 39.68
N LEU A 440 -23.04 -10.11 39.19
CA LEU A 440 -23.22 -10.34 37.75
C LEU A 440 -24.18 -9.31 37.13
N PHE A 441 -25.23 -8.91 37.84
CA PHE A 441 -26.13 -7.85 37.40
C PHE A 441 -25.39 -6.50 37.29
N GLN A 442 -24.57 -6.15 38.29
CA GLN A 442 -23.71 -4.96 38.25
C GLN A 442 -22.73 -5.03 37.07
N ALA A 443 -22.07 -6.17 36.86
CA ALA A 443 -21.16 -6.39 35.74
C ALA A 443 -21.87 -6.16 34.39
N ILE A 444 -23.05 -6.72 34.20
CA ILE A 444 -23.84 -6.53 32.98
C ILE A 444 -24.33 -5.08 32.85
N ALA A 445 -24.72 -4.41 33.93
CA ALA A 445 -25.09 -2.99 33.90
C ALA A 445 -23.91 -2.11 33.45
N ILE A 446 -22.69 -2.39 33.95
CA ILE A 446 -21.47 -1.71 33.52
C ILE A 446 -21.18 -2.00 32.04
N LEU A 447 -21.31 -3.26 31.59
CA LEU A 447 -21.14 -3.63 30.19
C LEU A 447 -22.18 -2.95 29.28
N ASN A 448 -23.43 -2.82 29.73
CA ASN A 448 -24.50 -2.11 29.01
C ASN A 448 -24.21 -0.61 28.92
N LEU A 449 -23.74 0.00 30.00
CA LEU A 449 -23.31 1.40 30.00
C LEU A 449 -22.12 1.60 29.04
N ALA A 450 -21.14 0.70 29.07
CA ALA A 450 -20.02 0.70 28.13
C ALA A 450 -20.49 0.55 26.68
N ALA A 451 -21.49 -0.31 26.43
CA ALA A 451 -22.11 -0.46 25.11
C ALA A 451 -22.77 0.85 24.64
N LEU A 452 -23.54 1.50 25.52
CA LEU A 452 -24.21 2.76 25.23
C LEU A 452 -23.21 3.89 24.93
N VAL A 453 -22.17 4.00 25.75
CA VAL A 453 -21.06 4.94 25.54
C VAL A 453 -20.36 4.65 24.21
N ALA A 454 -20.04 3.38 23.93
CA ALA A 454 -19.36 3.01 22.69
C ALA A 454 -20.23 3.27 21.45
N VAL A 455 -21.54 3.05 21.52
CA VAL A 455 -22.50 3.41 20.47
C VAL A 455 -22.56 4.93 20.28
N SER A 456 -22.57 5.69 21.37
CA SER A 456 -22.56 7.16 21.36
C SER A 456 -21.28 7.71 20.72
N VAL A 457 -20.10 7.26 21.18
CA VAL A 457 -18.78 7.61 20.61
C VAL A 457 -18.74 7.28 19.13
N SER A 458 -19.24 6.10 18.76
CA SER A 458 -19.31 5.70 17.36
C SER A 458 -20.24 6.57 16.50
N ARG A 459 -21.36 7.05 17.07
CA ARG A 459 -22.27 7.95 16.35
C ARG A 459 -21.60 9.30 16.12
N THR A 460 -21.02 9.87 17.16
CA THR A 460 -20.26 11.13 17.09
C THR A 460 -19.11 11.05 16.10
N GLY A 461 -18.36 9.94 16.10
CA GLY A 461 -17.28 9.73 15.12
C GLY A 461 -17.75 9.69 13.66
N ARG A 462 -18.96 9.16 13.39
CA ARG A 462 -19.55 9.20 12.04
C ARG A 462 -19.95 10.60 11.62
N GLU A 463 -20.55 11.36 12.53
CA GLU A 463 -20.92 12.76 12.29
C GLU A 463 -19.66 13.57 11.96
N ILE A 464 -18.61 13.46 12.79
CA ILE A 464 -17.31 14.10 12.55
C ILE A 464 -16.70 13.70 11.20
N SER A 465 -16.66 12.39 10.89
CA SER A 465 -16.06 11.91 9.64
C SER A 465 -16.85 12.38 8.41
N GLY A 466 -18.18 12.36 8.46
CA GLY A 466 -19.02 12.84 7.36
C GLY A 466 -18.87 14.34 7.14
N ASP A 467 -18.86 15.11 8.24
CA ASP A 467 -18.64 16.55 8.19
C ASP A 467 -17.24 16.90 7.68
N LEU A 468 -16.23 16.10 8.02
CA LEU A 468 -14.85 16.29 7.54
C LEU A 468 -14.74 16.01 6.05
N ILE A 469 -15.35 14.93 5.55
CA ILE A 469 -15.38 14.61 4.12
C ILE A 469 -16.08 15.75 3.35
N ASN A 470 -17.25 16.18 3.81
CA ASN A 470 -17.96 17.31 3.21
C ASN A 470 -17.12 18.60 3.24
N ALA A 471 -16.39 18.83 4.32
CA ALA A 471 -15.49 19.99 4.46
C ALA A 471 -14.32 19.92 3.48
N ILE A 472 -13.74 18.74 3.25
CA ILE A 472 -12.68 18.51 2.26
C ILE A 472 -13.23 18.70 0.83
N GLU A 473 -14.37 18.11 0.51
CA GLU A 473 -15.01 18.23 -0.81
C GLU A 473 -15.37 19.67 -1.15
N LYS A 474 -15.83 20.45 -0.16
CA LYS A 474 -16.15 21.88 -0.34
C LYS A 474 -14.93 22.79 -0.23
N SER A 475 -13.76 22.27 0.17
CA SER A 475 -12.58 23.10 0.33
C SER A 475 -11.99 23.51 -1.02
N THR A 476 -11.80 24.81 -1.20
CA THR A 476 -11.12 25.41 -2.35
C THR A 476 -9.86 26.14 -1.89
N GLU A 477 -8.98 26.52 -2.83
CA GLU A 477 -7.70 27.18 -2.52
C GLU A 477 -7.84 28.50 -1.73
N SER A 478 -8.96 29.21 -1.89
CA SER A 478 -9.14 30.59 -1.41
C SER A 478 -10.17 30.74 -0.28
N GLY A 479 -10.82 29.66 0.17
CA GLY A 479 -11.88 29.72 1.18
C GLY A 479 -11.43 29.33 2.59
N ALA A 480 -11.83 30.10 3.60
CA ALA A 480 -11.87 29.63 4.98
C ALA A 480 -12.98 28.58 5.11
N VAL A 481 -12.61 27.32 5.35
CA VAL A 481 -13.59 26.27 5.61
C VAL A 481 -14.12 26.46 7.03
N VAL A 482 -15.38 26.87 7.13
CA VAL A 482 -16.07 26.93 8.43
C VAL A 482 -16.39 25.50 8.85
N PHE A 483 -15.69 25.02 9.86
CA PHE A 483 -15.92 23.69 10.40
C PHE A 483 -17.27 23.63 11.12
N PRO A 484 -18.09 22.59 10.85
CA PRO A 484 -19.28 22.31 11.64
C PRO A 484 -18.94 22.15 13.12
N LYS A 485 -19.92 22.43 14.00
CA LYS A 485 -19.77 22.31 15.46
C LYS A 485 -19.32 20.92 15.90
N SER A 486 -19.63 19.88 15.15
CA SER A 486 -19.21 18.49 15.39
C SER A 486 -17.68 18.33 15.39
N ILE A 487 -16.96 19.01 14.48
CA ILE A 487 -15.50 18.94 14.32
C ILE A 487 -14.81 19.87 15.31
N THR A 488 -15.41 21.04 15.61
CA THR A 488 -14.83 22.03 16.54
C THR A 488 -15.10 21.71 18.00
N ARG A 489 -15.94 20.71 18.30
CA ARG A 489 -16.30 20.30 19.66
C ARG A 489 -15.11 19.81 20.47
N PHE A 490 -14.13 19.19 19.81
CA PHE A 490 -12.89 18.69 20.43
C PHE A 490 -11.68 19.35 19.76
N GLY A 491 -10.71 19.81 20.55
CA GLY A 491 -9.51 20.47 20.02
C GLY A 491 -8.72 19.59 19.06
N GLU A 492 -8.56 18.31 19.40
CA GLU A 492 -7.82 17.32 18.62
C GLU A 492 -8.45 17.06 17.24
N THR A 493 -9.79 16.99 17.18
CA THR A 493 -10.51 16.79 15.90
C THR A 493 -10.40 18.03 15.02
N ARG A 494 -10.41 19.23 15.63
CA ARG A 494 -10.17 20.49 14.91
C ARG A 494 -8.76 20.54 14.32
N ASP A 495 -7.75 20.16 15.10
CA ASP A 495 -6.36 20.20 14.68
C ASP A 495 -6.06 19.15 13.59
N MET A 496 -6.61 17.96 13.73
CA MET A 496 -6.53 16.92 12.70
C MET A 496 -7.21 17.37 11.40
N ALA A 497 -8.40 17.97 11.50
CA ALA A 497 -9.12 18.51 10.35
C ALA A 497 -8.34 19.65 9.66
N ALA A 498 -7.73 20.55 10.45
CA ALA A 498 -6.89 21.63 9.94
C ALA A 498 -5.66 21.11 9.19
N ARG A 499 -5.00 20.06 9.70
CA ARG A 499 -3.87 19.39 9.03
C ARG A 499 -4.28 18.69 7.74
N LEU A 500 -5.37 17.94 7.74
CA LEU A 500 -5.85 17.28 6.53
C LEU A 500 -6.21 18.29 5.43
N LEU A 501 -6.83 19.41 5.80
CA LEU A 501 -7.13 20.50 4.86
C LEU A 501 -5.89 21.25 4.38
N SER A 502 -4.83 21.36 5.18
CA SER A 502 -3.58 21.96 4.71
C SER A 502 -2.88 21.06 3.68
N VAL A 503 -2.86 19.75 3.93
CA VAL A 503 -2.35 18.75 2.97
C VAL A 503 -3.18 18.76 1.69
N HIS A 504 -4.51 18.75 1.80
CA HIS A 504 -5.40 18.77 0.63
C HIS A 504 -5.21 20.05 -0.21
N ARG A 505 -5.12 21.22 0.44
CA ARG A 505 -4.84 22.49 -0.25
C ARG A 505 -3.48 22.51 -0.94
N LYS A 506 -2.45 21.94 -0.31
CA LYS A 506 -1.12 21.81 -0.93
C LYS A 506 -1.20 20.95 -2.20
N PHE A 507 -1.88 19.82 -2.12
CA PHE A 507 -2.08 18.93 -3.28
C PHE A 507 -2.86 19.62 -4.42
N LEU A 508 -3.93 20.36 -4.10
CA LEU A 508 -4.66 21.13 -5.11
C LEU A 508 -3.79 22.18 -5.81
N ARG A 509 -2.92 22.87 -5.05
CA ARG A 509 -1.99 23.86 -5.59
C ARG A 509 -0.98 23.23 -6.54
N GLU A 510 -0.31 22.16 -6.12
CA GLU A 510 0.65 21.43 -6.97
C GLU A 510 -0.02 20.89 -8.24
N LYS A 511 -1.23 20.35 -8.13
CA LYS A 511 -2.00 19.90 -9.31
C LYS A 511 -2.30 21.04 -10.28
N ARG A 512 -2.73 22.21 -9.79
CA ARG A 512 -2.99 23.37 -10.65
C ARG A 512 -1.72 23.95 -11.26
N GLU A 513 -0.59 23.95 -10.55
CA GLU A 513 0.69 24.36 -11.11
C GLU A 513 1.11 23.44 -12.25
N LEU A 514 0.98 22.12 -12.08
CA LEU A 514 1.20 21.14 -13.14
C LEU A 514 0.25 21.35 -14.33
N ASP A 515 -1.05 21.51 -14.09
CA ASP A 515 -2.03 21.78 -15.15
C ASP A 515 -1.71 23.08 -15.89
N ARG A 516 -1.25 24.13 -15.18
CA ARG A 516 -0.85 25.42 -15.76
C ARG A 516 0.42 25.30 -16.59
N GLU A 517 1.43 24.59 -16.11
CA GLU A 517 2.66 24.32 -16.87
C GLU A 517 2.36 23.48 -18.12
N ARG A 518 1.53 22.44 -17.99
CA ARG A 518 1.06 21.64 -19.12
C ARG A 518 0.33 22.49 -20.15
N TRP A 519 -0.60 23.33 -19.71
CA TRP A 519 -1.30 24.27 -20.58
C TRP A 519 -0.35 25.27 -21.24
N ARG A 520 0.63 25.82 -20.51
CA ARG A 520 1.65 26.72 -21.07
C ARG A 520 2.46 26.05 -22.18
N ILE A 521 2.92 24.82 -21.96
CA ILE A 521 3.66 24.04 -22.97
C ILE A 521 2.77 23.79 -24.19
N GLU A 522 1.50 23.41 -23.99
CA GLU A 522 0.55 23.20 -25.09
C GLU A 522 0.30 24.50 -25.89
N GLN A 523 0.18 25.66 -25.25
CA GLN A 523 0.02 26.95 -25.94
C GLN A 523 1.29 27.36 -26.70
N ILE A 524 2.47 27.23 -26.09
CA ILE A 524 3.76 27.51 -26.75
C ILE A 524 3.91 26.62 -27.99
N ALA A 525 3.43 25.38 -27.95
CA ALA A 525 3.47 24.44 -29.07
C ALA A 525 2.39 24.69 -30.14
N ALA A 526 1.33 25.47 -29.85
CA ALA A 526 0.15 25.63 -30.70
C ALA A 526 0.10 26.94 -31.53
N GLU A 527 0.93 27.93 -31.17
CA GLU A 527 0.96 29.27 -31.78
C GLU A 527 1.97 29.41 -32.94
N PRO A 528 3.24 29.00 -32.82
CA PRO A 528 4.19 29.10 -33.93
C PRO A 528 3.77 28.22 -35.12
N PRO A 529 4.18 28.54 -36.37
CA PRO A 529 4.05 27.66 -37.53
C PRO A 529 5.04 26.47 -37.46
N LEU A 530 5.14 25.89 -36.27
CA LEU A 530 6.05 24.84 -35.87
C LEU A 530 5.23 23.63 -35.46
N VAL A 531 5.49 22.50 -36.10
CA VAL A 531 4.87 21.22 -35.74
C VAL A 531 5.85 20.45 -34.89
N ILE A 532 5.58 20.30 -33.60
CA ILE A 532 6.40 19.52 -32.68
C ILE A 532 5.92 18.06 -32.73
N TYR A 533 6.83 17.11 -32.71
CA TYR A 533 6.51 15.69 -32.64
C TYR A 533 7.41 14.98 -31.64
N ALA A 534 6.89 13.89 -31.07
CA ALA A 534 7.63 13.01 -30.17
C ALA A 534 7.23 11.55 -30.43
N TYR A 535 8.19 10.63 -30.38
CA TYR A 535 7.93 9.20 -30.42
C TYR A 535 9.08 8.41 -29.80
N GLU A 536 8.83 7.16 -29.47
CA GLU A 536 9.83 6.22 -29.03
C GLU A 536 10.19 5.28 -30.18
N VAL A 537 11.47 4.98 -30.37
CA VAL A 537 11.93 4.01 -31.37
C VAL A 537 12.77 2.91 -30.72
N ASN A 538 12.47 1.66 -31.03
CA ASN A 538 13.27 0.52 -30.62
C ASN A 538 14.11 0.02 -31.80
N ILE A 539 15.42 0.19 -31.72
CA ILE A 539 16.37 -0.19 -32.77
C ILE A 539 16.48 -1.71 -32.87
N ASP A 540 16.55 -2.41 -31.74
CA ASP A 540 16.71 -3.86 -31.66
C ASP A 540 15.51 -4.65 -32.20
N ALA A 541 14.33 -4.00 -32.23
CA ALA A 541 13.10 -4.53 -32.79
C ALA A 541 12.83 -4.09 -34.25
N GLY A 542 13.87 -3.73 -35.01
CA GLY A 542 13.75 -3.33 -36.41
C GLY A 542 13.15 -1.93 -36.58
N TYR A 543 13.59 -0.96 -35.77
CA TYR A 543 13.11 0.43 -35.75
C TYR A 543 11.61 0.56 -35.49
N ARG A 544 11.07 -0.26 -34.58
CA ARG A 544 9.66 -0.21 -34.22
C ARG A 544 9.36 1.09 -33.46
N VAL A 545 8.43 1.87 -34.00
CA VAL A 545 7.99 3.14 -33.40
C VAL A 545 6.79 2.94 -32.47
N ALA A 546 6.80 3.60 -31.32
CA ALA A 546 5.72 3.66 -30.36
C ALA A 546 5.43 5.10 -29.94
N HIS A 547 4.25 5.34 -29.36
CA HIS A 547 3.89 6.61 -28.72
C HIS A 547 4.09 7.87 -29.58
N PHE A 548 3.78 7.79 -30.88
CA PHE A 548 3.87 8.96 -31.78
C PHE A 548 2.81 10.01 -31.42
N GLN A 549 3.28 11.20 -31.06
CA GLN A 549 2.48 12.37 -30.70
C GLN A 549 2.95 13.58 -31.50
N THR A 550 2.03 14.49 -31.79
CA THR A 550 2.33 15.73 -32.52
C THR A 550 1.54 16.90 -31.93
N SER A 551 2.08 18.12 -32.02
CA SER A 551 1.39 19.32 -31.58
C SER A 551 0.13 19.61 -32.42
N PRO A 552 -0.86 20.33 -31.85
CA PRO A 552 -2.08 20.73 -32.56
C PRO A 552 -1.82 21.56 -33.83
N SER A 553 -0.68 22.28 -33.88
CA SER A 553 -0.27 23.08 -35.04
C SER A 553 -0.15 22.28 -36.34
N ARG A 554 0.00 20.95 -36.28
CA ARG A 554 0.07 20.11 -37.48
C ARG A 554 -1.12 20.29 -38.42
N GLN A 555 -2.33 20.39 -37.85
CA GLN A 555 -3.53 20.59 -38.66
C GLN A 555 -3.56 21.97 -39.30
N LYS A 556 -3.08 23.01 -38.60
CA LYS A 556 -2.99 24.38 -39.14
C LYS A 556 -1.94 24.47 -40.26
N VAL A 557 -0.77 23.88 -40.07
CA VAL A 557 0.39 24.00 -40.99
C VAL A 557 0.22 23.09 -42.21
N TYR A 558 -0.15 21.82 -42.02
CA TYR A 558 -0.19 20.83 -43.10
C TYR A 558 -1.60 20.37 -43.49
N GLY A 559 -2.62 20.70 -42.71
CA GLY A 559 -4.01 20.28 -42.93
C GLY A 559 -4.37 18.89 -42.40
N TRP A 560 -3.40 18.12 -41.89
CA TRP A 560 -3.58 16.74 -41.45
C TRP A 560 -3.92 16.63 -39.95
N THR A 561 -4.90 15.78 -39.62
CA THR A 561 -5.26 15.48 -38.21
C THR A 561 -4.41 14.34 -37.61
N PRO A 562 -4.40 14.16 -36.27
CA PRO A 562 -3.89 12.97 -35.58
C PRO A 562 -4.30 11.64 -36.16
N ASP A 563 -5.56 11.49 -36.51
CA ASP A 563 -6.08 10.22 -36.98
C ASP A 563 -5.68 9.93 -38.44
N GLU A 564 -5.45 10.97 -39.26
CA GLU A 564 -5.04 10.84 -40.67
C GLU A 564 -3.53 10.56 -40.85
N VAL A 565 -2.73 10.89 -39.83
CA VAL A 565 -1.28 10.64 -39.77
C VAL A 565 -0.93 10.10 -38.36
N PRO A 566 -1.30 8.83 -38.07
CA PRO A 566 -1.21 8.29 -36.71
C PRO A 566 0.18 7.76 -36.36
N ASN A 567 1.11 7.67 -37.32
CA ASN A 567 2.46 7.13 -37.08
C ASN A 567 3.51 7.73 -38.03
N VAL A 568 4.78 7.51 -37.72
CA VAL A 568 5.93 8.01 -38.52
C VAL A 568 5.88 7.50 -39.96
N GLY A 569 5.49 6.24 -40.21
CA GLY A 569 5.39 5.69 -41.57
C GLY A 569 4.43 6.50 -42.45
N SER A 570 3.25 6.84 -41.92
CA SER A 570 2.27 7.67 -42.63
C SER A 570 2.77 9.08 -42.92
N TRP A 571 3.70 9.62 -42.12
CA TRP A 571 4.37 10.89 -42.40
C TRP A 571 5.36 10.75 -43.57
N LEU A 572 6.18 9.70 -43.57
CA LEU A 572 7.17 9.44 -44.62
C LEU A 572 6.53 9.27 -46.01
N ASP A 573 5.30 8.76 -46.09
CA ASP A 573 4.56 8.62 -47.35
C ASP A 573 4.11 9.95 -47.98
N ARG A 574 4.18 11.05 -47.23
CA ARG A 574 3.82 12.38 -47.69
C ARG A 574 5.03 13.21 -48.14
N ILE A 575 6.23 12.69 -47.97
CA ILE A 575 7.47 13.32 -48.48
C ILE A 575 7.50 13.19 -50.00
N HIS A 576 8.02 14.21 -50.70
CA HIS A 576 8.20 14.17 -52.14
C HIS A 576 9.08 12.98 -52.56
N PRO A 577 8.75 12.25 -53.64
CA PRO A 577 9.49 11.05 -54.07
C PRO A 577 11.01 11.26 -54.18
N ASP A 578 11.45 12.35 -54.82
CA ASP A 578 12.89 12.68 -54.98
C ASP A 578 13.63 12.88 -53.65
N ASP A 579 12.92 13.30 -52.59
CA ASP A 579 13.53 13.67 -51.30
C ASP A 579 13.46 12.49 -50.31
N LYS A 580 12.57 11.51 -50.54
CA LYS A 580 12.19 10.47 -49.57
C LYS A 580 13.37 9.60 -49.15
N GLU A 581 14.18 9.12 -50.09
CA GLU A 581 15.33 8.25 -49.79
C GLU A 581 16.39 8.98 -48.94
N ALA A 582 16.70 10.22 -49.30
CA ALA A 582 17.66 11.05 -48.57
C ALA A 582 17.20 11.32 -47.12
N VAL A 583 15.92 11.62 -46.91
CA VAL A 583 15.36 11.89 -45.57
C VAL A 583 15.40 10.63 -44.69
N ILE A 584 15.00 9.47 -45.24
CA ILE A 584 15.03 8.20 -44.49
C ILE A 584 16.47 7.83 -44.11
N ALA A 585 17.42 7.96 -45.04
CA ALA A 585 18.83 7.67 -44.77
C ALA A 585 19.40 8.57 -43.65
N ASN A 586 19.05 9.87 -43.64
CA ASN A 586 19.50 10.79 -42.61
C ASN A 586 18.88 10.48 -41.23
N LEU A 587 17.59 10.13 -41.21
CA LEU A 587 16.89 9.75 -39.98
C LEU A 587 17.49 8.49 -39.34
N LEU A 588 17.69 7.43 -40.12
CA LEU A 588 18.27 6.17 -39.65
C LEU A 588 19.69 6.37 -39.09
N LYS A 589 20.52 7.11 -39.82
CA LYS A 589 21.89 7.46 -39.39
C LYS A 589 21.91 8.23 -38.07
N THR A 590 20.91 9.08 -37.83
CA THR A 590 20.82 9.90 -36.61
C THR A 590 20.36 9.08 -35.41
N ILE A 591 19.41 8.17 -35.62
CA ILE A 591 18.94 7.22 -34.59
C ILE A 591 20.09 6.29 -34.14
N GLU A 592 20.98 5.91 -35.06
CA GLU A 592 22.12 5.03 -34.76
C GLU A 592 23.30 5.71 -34.05
N LYS A 593 23.48 7.03 -34.23
CA LYS A 593 24.67 7.76 -33.77
C LYS A 593 24.45 8.70 -32.57
N ASP A 594 23.27 8.69 -31.95
CA ASP A 594 22.89 9.57 -30.83
C ASP A 594 23.19 11.04 -31.12
N GLY A 595 22.38 11.63 -32.00
CA GLY A 595 22.63 12.97 -32.50
C GLY A 595 21.39 13.79 -32.81
N ARG A 596 21.66 14.99 -33.32
CA ARG A 596 20.69 15.90 -33.89
C ARG A 596 20.72 15.79 -35.41
N SER A 597 19.56 15.63 -36.03
CA SER A 597 19.41 15.77 -37.48
C SER A 597 18.79 17.12 -37.83
N ILE A 598 19.19 17.65 -38.97
CA ILE A 598 18.52 18.76 -39.64
C ILE A 598 18.37 18.35 -41.11
N SER A 599 17.15 18.37 -41.63
CA SER A 599 16.85 18.02 -43.02
C SER A 599 15.91 19.03 -43.64
N GLU A 600 16.18 19.44 -44.88
CA GLU A 600 15.24 20.20 -45.70
C GLU A 600 14.63 19.28 -46.75
N TYR A 601 13.30 19.19 -46.82
CA TYR A 601 12.61 18.36 -47.80
C TYR A 601 11.23 18.91 -48.13
N ARG A 602 10.63 18.41 -49.21
CA ARG A 602 9.27 18.77 -49.61
C ARG A 602 8.27 17.81 -49.01
N VAL A 603 7.23 18.34 -48.35
CA VAL A 603 6.12 17.55 -47.81
C VAL A 603 4.79 17.96 -48.42
N LYS A 604 3.92 16.97 -48.62
CA LYS A 604 2.60 17.16 -49.22
C LYS A 604 1.57 17.60 -48.18
N LYS A 605 1.03 18.81 -48.36
CA LYS A 605 -0.13 19.31 -47.62
C LYS A 605 -1.40 18.55 -48.03
N LYS A 606 -2.44 18.62 -47.20
CA LYS A 606 -3.74 17.98 -47.48
C LYS A 606 -4.41 18.50 -48.76
N ASN A 607 -4.17 19.75 -49.13
CA ASN A 607 -4.65 20.37 -50.38
C ASN A 607 -3.92 19.84 -51.63
N GLY A 608 -2.90 18.99 -51.49
CA GLY A 608 -2.13 18.39 -52.57
C GLY A 608 -0.85 19.14 -52.96
N GLU A 609 -0.62 20.33 -52.40
CA GLU A 609 0.55 21.16 -52.65
C GLU A 609 1.79 20.63 -51.89
N TYR A 610 2.97 20.77 -52.50
CA TYR A 610 4.24 20.51 -51.83
C TYR A 610 4.80 21.80 -51.24
N VAL A 611 5.17 21.75 -49.97
CA VAL A 611 5.88 22.85 -49.29
C VAL A 611 7.25 22.41 -48.83
N TRP A 612 8.18 23.37 -48.81
CA TRP A 612 9.50 23.14 -48.24
C TRP A 612 9.41 23.19 -46.73
N VAL A 613 9.92 22.14 -46.08
CA VAL A 613 10.00 22.08 -44.63
C VAL A 613 11.44 21.89 -44.19
N VAL A 614 11.80 22.53 -43.08
CA VAL A 614 12.99 22.17 -42.31
C VAL A 614 12.54 21.33 -41.12
N ASP A 615 13.16 20.17 -40.97
CA ASP A 615 12.89 19.22 -39.90
C ASP A 615 14.13 19.07 -39.03
N CYS A 616 13.94 19.22 -37.72
CA CYS A 616 14.99 19.05 -36.73
C CYS A 616 14.56 17.97 -35.73
N ALA A 617 15.30 16.87 -35.65
CA ALA A 617 15.05 15.82 -34.67
C ALA A 617 16.25 15.67 -33.72
N ILE A 618 15.97 15.42 -32.44
CA ILE A 618 16.94 15.06 -31.42
C ILE A 618 16.59 13.66 -30.91
N VAL A 619 17.58 12.78 -30.87
CA VAL A 619 17.45 11.43 -30.35
C VAL A 619 18.08 11.39 -28.95
N GLY A 620 17.32 10.94 -27.97
CA GLY A 620 17.74 10.75 -26.59
C GLY A 620 18.55 9.48 -26.39
N ALA A 621 19.17 9.40 -25.20
CA ALA A 621 19.89 8.20 -24.77
C ALA A 621 18.94 6.99 -24.68
N PRO A 622 19.45 5.75 -24.81
CA PRO A 622 18.63 4.56 -24.74
C PRO A 622 18.14 4.35 -23.30
N ALA A 623 16.82 4.16 -23.16
CA ALA A 623 16.20 3.73 -21.91
C ALA A 623 16.57 2.27 -21.58
N GLU A 624 16.40 1.85 -20.32
CA GLU A 624 16.73 0.48 -19.87
C GLU A 624 16.02 -0.64 -20.65
N ASN A 625 14.91 -0.32 -21.32
CA ASN A 625 14.12 -1.22 -22.15
C ASN A 625 14.52 -1.24 -23.65
N GLY A 626 15.59 -0.54 -24.04
CA GLY A 626 16.10 -0.47 -25.42
C GLY A 626 15.38 0.54 -26.33
N PHE A 627 14.39 1.28 -25.83
CA PHE A 627 13.76 2.37 -26.58
C PHE A 627 14.60 3.66 -26.48
N ARG A 628 14.57 4.46 -27.56
CA ARG A 628 15.12 5.82 -27.57
C ARG A 628 13.99 6.82 -27.81
N ASP A 629 13.98 7.89 -27.02
CA ASP A 629 13.07 9.01 -27.24
C ASP A 629 13.55 9.85 -28.42
N VAL A 630 12.64 10.16 -29.34
CA VAL A 630 12.88 11.11 -30.43
C VAL A 630 11.94 12.28 -30.27
N ILE A 631 12.48 13.49 -30.17
CA ILE A 631 11.72 14.73 -30.10
C ILE A 631 12.22 15.63 -31.22
N GLY A 632 11.30 16.15 -32.03
CA GLY A 632 11.66 17.02 -33.11
C GLY A 632 10.60 18.04 -33.44
N PHE A 633 10.93 18.90 -34.39
CA PHE A 633 10.00 19.86 -34.95
C PHE A 633 10.16 20.00 -36.46
N SER A 634 9.08 20.38 -37.12
CA SER A 634 9.03 20.65 -38.55
C SER A 634 8.43 22.05 -38.79
N MET A 635 9.07 22.84 -39.66
CA MET A 635 8.69 24.22 -39.97
C MET A 635 8.59 24.44 -41.48
N ASP A 636 7.50 25.05 -41.95
CA ASP A 636 7.35 25.47 -43.36
C ASP A 636 8.27 26.67 -43.65
N ILE A 637 9.18 26.51 -44.62
CA ILE A 637 10.18 27.51 -45.03
C ILE A 637 9.97 27.96 -46.49
N THR A 638 8.79 27.71 -47.05
CA THR A 638 8.50 28.03 -48.46
C THR A 638 8.65 29.52 -48.76
N GLU A 639 8.08 30.40 -47.93
CA GLU A 639 8.23 31.85 -48.10
C GLU A 639 9.68 32.31 -47.97
N LEU A 640 10.44 31.71 -47.05
CA LEU A 640 11.85 32.03 -46.84
C LEU A 640 12.68 31.73 -48.10
N LYS A 641 12.42 30.59 -48.76
CA LYS A 641 13.07 30.23 -50.04
C LYS A 641 12.71 31.23 -51.14
N VAL A 642 11.43 31.59 -51.27
CA VAL A 642 10.97 32.58 -52.27
C VAL A 642 11.59 33.97 -52.03
N MET A 643 11.66 34.44 -50.78
CA MET A 643 12.28 35.72 -50.46
C MET A 643 13.78 35.72 -50.74
N ARG A 644 14.48 34.61 -50.46
CA ARG A 644 15.90 34.46 -50.76
C ARG A 644 16.16 34.58 -52.26
N GLU A 645 15.33 33.98 -53.10
CA GLU A 645 15.42 34.11 -54.56
C GLU A 645 15.21 35.56 -55.02
N LYS A 646 14.20 36.24 -54.45
CA LYS A 646 13.94 37.67 -54.73
C LYS A 646 15.12 38.57 -54.33
N LEU A 647 15.76 38.31 -53.20
CA LEU A 647 16.94 39.06 -52.74
C LEU A 647 18.12 38.87 -53.70
N VAL A 648 18.38 37.64 -54.16
CA VAL A 648 19.42 37.37 -55.17
C VAL A 648 19.11 38.15 -56.47
N GLN A 649 17.85 38.22 -56.88
CA GLN A 649 17.43 38.98 -58.05
C GLN A 649 17.58 40.50 -57.86
N ALA A 650 17.25 41.03 -56.68
CA ALA A 650 17.42 42.45 -56.35
C ALA A 650 18.90 42.86 -56.29
N ALA A 651 19.76 42.00 -55.74
CA ALA A 651 21.21 42.22 -55.74
C ALA A 651 21.77 42.34 -57.17
N LYS A 652 21.33 41.46 -58.10
CA LYS A 652 21.69 41.55 -59.52
C LYS A 652 21.26 42.89 -60.16
N LEU A 653 20.05 43.37 -59.84
CA LEU A 653 19.54 44.65 -60.36
C LEU A 653 20.32 45.86 -59.80
N SER A 654 20.77 45.80 -58.55
CA SER A 654 21.59 46.86 -57.95
C SER A 654 22.94 47.01 -58.65
N THR A 655 23.63 45.90 -58.94
CA THR A 655 24.90 45.91 -59.68
C THR A 655 24.72 46.46 -61.10
N LEU A 656 23.60 46.15 -61.75
CA LEU A 656 23.26 46.70 -63.07
C LEU A 656 23.07 48.23 -63.04
N GLY A 657 22.54 48.77 -61.95
CA GLY A 657 22.36 50.21 -61.74
C GLY A 657 23.68 50.99 -61.64
N GLU A 658 24.68 50.45 -60.95
CA GLU A 658 26.01 51.08 -60.86
C GLU A 658 26.76 51.08 -62.20
N MET A 659 26.60 50.02 -63.00
CA MET A 659 27.26 49.89 -64.32
C MET A 659 26.68 50.81 -65.40
N ALA A 660 25.41 51.21 -65.28
CA ALA A 660 24.72 52.01 -66.29
C ALA A 660 25.35 53.40 -66.54
N ALA A 661 25.89 54.04 -65.48
CA ALA A 661 26.53 55.35 -65.59
C ALA A 661 27.88 55.27 -66.33
N GLY A 662 28.68 54.22 -66.09
CA GLY A 662 29.94 53.98 -66.80
C GLY A 662 29.72 53.66 -68.28
N LEU A 663 28.73 52.83 -68.58
CA LEU A 663 28.36 52.47 -69.95
C LEU A 663 27.85 53.65 -70.77
N ALA A 664 27.01 54.50 -70.16
CA ALA A 664 26.55 55.72 -70.82
C ALA A 664 27.72 56.64 -71.17
N HIS A 665 28.75 56.73 -70.30
CA HIS A 665 29.93 57.52 -70.57
C HIS A 665 30.75 56.95 -71.73
N GLU A 666 31.00 55.64 -71.75
CA GLU A 666 31.81 54.99 -72.78
C GLU A 666 31.15 54.90 -74.15
N ILE A 667 29.81 54.83 -74.23
CA ILE A 667 29.06 54.90 -75.51
C ILE A 667 29.01 56.34 -76.03
N ASN A 668 28.88 57.32 -75.14
CA ASN A 668 28.82 58.72 -75.55
C ASN A 668 30.15 59.22 -76.14
N GLN A 669 31.29 58.67 -75.70
CA GLN A 669 32.62 59.06 -76.21
C GLN A 669 32.81 58.83 -77.73
N PRO A 670 32.63 57.61 -78.29
CA PRO A 670 32.72 57.39 -79.73
C PRO A 670 31.63 58.14 -80.49
N LEU A 671 30.41 58.29 -79.93
CA LEU A 671 29.34 59.08 -80.57
C LEU A 671 29.72 60.55 -80.72
N GLN A 672 30.36 61.16 -79.72
CA GLN A 672 30.88 62.52 -79.82
C GLN A 672 32.02 62.62 -80.84
N ALA A 673 32.91 61.61 -80.89
CA ALA A 673 33.98 61.55 -81.89
C ALA A 673 33.44 61.42 -83.32
N ILE A 674 32.43 60.58 -83.56
CA ILE A 674 31.71 60.44 -84.83
C ILE A 674 31.08 61.78 -85.21
N THR A 675 30.37 62.40 -84.26
CA THR A 675 29.69 63.69 -84.46
C THR A 675 30.69 64.77 -84.87
N PHE A 676 31.85 64.84 -84.19
CA PHE A 676 32.90 65.82 -84.49
C PHE A 676 33.59 65.55 -85.83
N ALA A 677 33.91 64.28 -86.14
CA ALA A 677 34.49 63.91 -87.43
C ALA A 677 33.53 64.25 -88.60
N ALA A 678 32.23 63.98 -88.44
CA ALA A 678 31.20 64.33 -89.41
C ALA A 678 31.02 65.86 -89.56
N ALA A 679 31.06 66.62 -88.45
CA ALA A 679 30.98 68.08 -88.50
C ALA A 679 32.17 68.71 -89.25
N ASN A 680 33.39 68.21 -89.00
CA ASN A 680 34.58 68.67 -89.72
C ASN A 680 34.55 68.28 -91.20
N LEU A 681 34.09 67.07 -91.50
CA LEU A 681 33.91 66.63 -92.89
C LEU A 681 32.95 67.56 -93.64
N LYS A 682 31.83 67.94 -93.02
CA LYS A 682 30.86 68.91 -93.55
C LYS A 682 31.45 70.32 -93.74
N TYR A 683 32.36 70.75 -92.86
CA TYR A 683 33.01 72.04 -92.94
C TYR A 683 34.04 72.10 -94.09
N ASP A 684 34.86 71.06 -94.23
CA ASP A 684 35.94 70.99 -95.21
C ASP A 684 35.40 70.82 -96.65
N VAL A 685 34.33 70.05 -96.84
CA VAL A 685 33.62 69.91 -98.13
C VAL A 685 33.11 71.27 -98.66
N LYS A 686 32.87 72.26 -97.79
CA LYS A 686 32.40 73.59 -98.19
C LYS A 686 33.52 74.57 -98.59
N LYS A 687 34.81 74.25 -98.36
CA LYS A 687 35.91 75.23 -98.48
C LYS A 687 37.11 74.81 -99.34
N LEU A 688 37.19 73.58 -99.81
CA LEU A 688 38.32 73.10 -100.61
C LEU A 688 38.00 73.04 -102.12
N PRO A 689 38.97 73.34 -103.02
CA PRO A 689 38.85 73.10 -104.46
C PRO A 689 38.76 71.59 -104.78
N GLU A 690 38.05 71.23 -105.86
CA GLU A 690 37.67 69.83 -106.24
C GLU A 690 38.82 68.81 -106.27
N THR A 691 40.07 69.24 -106.47
CA THR A 691 41.23 68.36 -106.66
C THR A 691 41.86 67.81 -105.37
N GLU A 692 41.58 68.36 -104.17
CA GLU A 692 42.12 67.86 -102.89
C GLU A 692 41.10 67.03 -102.06
N ILE A 693 39.88 66.88 -102.57
CA ILE A 693 38.71 66.38 -101.85
C ILE A 693 38.84 64.89 -101.50
N THR A 694 39.47 64.06 -102.35
CA THR A 694 39.33 62.59 -102.26
C THR A 694 40.09 61.93 -101.10
N PRO A 695 41.40 62.18 -100.86
CA PRO A 695 42.16 61.43 -99.84
C PRO A 695 41.83 61.85 -98.39
N LYS A 696 41.63 63.15 -98.14
CA LYS A 696 41.30 63.68 -96.81
C LYS A 696 39.89 63.30 -96.36
N ILE A 697 38.95 63.15 -97.30
CA ILE A 697 37.59 62.71 -96.99
C ILE A 697 37.57 61.21 -96.68
N LEU A 698 38.25 60.38 -97.48
CA LEU A 698 38.39 58.95 -97.22
C LEU A 698 38.97 58.68 -95.83
N GLN A 699 40.05 59.36 -95.45
CA GLN A 699 40.65 59.22 -94.11
C GLN A 699 39.69 59.61 -92.96
N ARG A 700 38.80 60.59 -93.18
CA ARG A 700 37.80 61.00 -92.18
C ARG A 700 36.59 60.06 -92.13
N ILE A 701 36.20 59.45 -93.26
CA ILE A 701 35.17 58.41 -93.33
C ILE A 701 35.66 57.14 -92.64
N GLU A 702 36.88 56.68 -92.93
CA GLU A 702 37.52 55.54 -92.23
C GLU A 702 37.55 55.77 -90.72
N ARG A 703 37.82 57.01 -90.28
CA ARG A 703 37.80 57.36 -88.86
C ARG A 703 36.40 57.32 -88.25
N ILE A 704 35.34 57.59 -89.01
CA ILE A 704 33.95 57.43 -88.57
C ILE A 704 33.60 55.95 -88.48
N GLU A 705 33.94 55.15 -89.50
CA GLU A 705 33.71 53.70 -89.53
C GLU A 705 34.37 53.01 -88.33
N HIS A 706 35.65 53.33 -88.05
CA HIS A 706 36.35 52.79 -86.87
C HIS A 706 35.68 53.17 -85.53
N GLN A 707 35.03 54.33 -85.42
CA GLN A 707 34.32 54.69 -84.19
C GLN A 707 32.94 54.01 -84.09
N ILE A 708 32.31 53.69 -85.23
CA ILE A 708 31.06 52.93 -85.28
C ILE A 708 31.31 51.46 -84.90
N ASP A 709 32.39 50.86 -85.40
CA ASP A 709 32.79 49.50 -85.02
C ASP A 709 33.05 49.40 -83.52
N ARG A 710 33.75 50.40 -82.96
CA ARG A 710 34.02 50.49 -81.53
C ARG A 710 32.75 50.63 -80.68
N ALA A 711 31.81 51.47 -81.10
CA ALA A 711 30.53 51.60 -80.40
C ALA A 711 29.73 50.27 -80.45
N SER A 712 29.78 49.57 -81.59
CA SER A 712 29.12 48.28 -81.78
C SER A 712 29.72 47.17 -80.92
N GLU A 713 31.05 47.14 -80.77
CA GLU A 713 31.76 46.23 -79.87
C GLU A 713 31.34 46.44 -78.41
N ILE A 714 31.32 47.70 -77.93
CA ILE A 714 30.86 48.05 -76.57
C ILE A 714 29.41 47.60 -76.33
N ILE A 715 28.51 47.84 -77.29
CA ILE A 715 27.10 47.44 -77.18
C ILE A 715 26.94 45.91 -77.13
N SER A 716 27.73 45.17 -77.92
CA SER A 716 27.70 43.70 -77.93
C SER A 716 28.16 43.10 -76.59
N HIS A 717 29.13 43.73 -75.92
CA HIS A 717 29.65 43.31 -74.62
C HIS A 717 28.66 43.57 -73.47
N VAL A 718 27.83 44.60 -73.57
CA VAL A 718 26.76 44.91 -72.60
C VAL A 718 25.57 43.96 -72.70
N GLY A 719 25.29 43.46 -73.91
CA GLY A 719 24.15 42.56 -74.17
C GLY A 719 24.17 41.25 -73.38
N ILE A 720 25.30 40.87 -72.78
CA ILE A 720 25.50 39.65 -71.98
C ILE A 720 24.93 39.81 -70.55
N PHE A 721 25.03 41.00 -69.94
CA PHE A 721 24.51 41.25 -68.58
C PHE A 721 22.98 41.36 -68.50
N GLY A 722 22.30 41.57 -69.64
CA GLY A 722 20.87 41.85 -69.71
C GLY A 722 19.97 40.67 -70.15
N ARG A 723 20.51 39.52 -70.56
CA ARG A 723 19.68 38.41 -71.06
C ARG A 723 19.24 37.49 -69.92
N ALA A 724 17.95 37.54 -69.59
CA ALA A 724 17.25 36.58 -68.74
C ALA A 724 16.72 35.39 -69.57
N THR A 725 17.59 34.67 -70.26
CA THR A 725 17.22 33.43 -70.97
C THR A 725 18.09 32.29 -70.45
N PRO A 726 17.53 31.14 -70.03
CA PRO A 726 18.34 29.99 -69.62
C PRO A 726 19.26 29.61 -70.78
N ILE A 727 20.56 29.67 -70.57
CA ILE A 727 21.55 29.23 -71.56
C ILE A 727 21.41 27.71 -71.67
N ALA A 728 20.95 27.22 -72.82
CA ALA A 728 20.92 25.79 -73.10
C ALA A 728 22.36 25.28 -73.17
N ARG A 729 22.80 24.57 -72.13
CA ARG A 729 24.12 23.94 -72.08
C ARG A 729 24.05 22.60 -72.77
N GLU A 730 25.01 22.34 -73.62
CA GLU A 730 25.15 21.09 -74.36
C GLU A 730 26.45 20.39 -73.99
N LEU A 731 26.52 19.08 -74.22
CA LEU A 731 27.72 18.30 -73.96
C LEU A 731 28.73 18.59 -75.07
N LEU A 732 29.74 19.40 -74.75
CA LEU A 732 30.68 19.97 -75.70
C LEU A 732 32.02 19.22 -75.67
N SER A 733 32.51 18.81 -76.84
CA SER A 733 33.88 18.29 -77.04
C SER A 733 34.87 19.43 -76.94
N VAL A 734 35.81 19.35 -75.99
CA VAL A 734 36.80 20.41 -75.79
C VAL A 734 37.80 20.43 -76.94
N ASN A 735 38.25 19.27 -77.43
CA ASN A 735 39.21 19.22 -78.55
C ASN A 735 38.63 19.86 -79.82
N ALA A 736 37.37 19.58 -80.16
CA ALA A 736 36.72 20.14 -81.35
C ALA A 736 36.63 21.68 -81.33
N VAL A 737 36.37 22.26 -80.15
CA VAL A 737 36.33 23.71 -79.97
C VAL A 737 37.72 24.33 -80.10
N ILE A 738 38.73 23.68 -79.53
CA ILE A 738 40.12 24.13 -79.62
C ILE A 738 40.62 24.13 -81.07
N ASP A 739 40.25 23.11 -81.86
CA ASP A 739 40.58 23.03 -83.29
C ASP A 739 39.89 24.13 -84.12
N ALA A 740 38.61 24.38 -83.86
CA ALA A 740 37.86 25.44 -84.53
C ALA A 740 38.46 26.84 -84.25
N ILE A 741 38.80 27.09 -82.99
CA ILE A 741 39.47 28.33 -82.56
C ILE A 741 40.87 28.44 -83.17
N ALA A 742 41.62 27.34 -83.21
CA ALA A 742 42.94 27.33 -83.82
C ALA A 742 42.89 27.68 -85.31
N ALA A 743 41.88 27.22 -86.05
CA ALA A 743 41.68 27.57 -87.45
C ALA A 743 41.47 29.08 -87.65
N LEU A 744 40.77 29.75 -86.71
CA LEU A 744 40.54 31.19 -86.73
C LEU A 744 41.76 31.99 -86.25
N ALA A 745 42.49 31.50 -85.24
CA ALA A 745 43.63 32.17 -84.63
C ALA A 745 44.91 32.09 -85.48
N ARG A 746 45.10 31.02 -86.27
CA ARG A 746 46.32 30.82 -87.08
C ARG A 746 46.60 31.97 -88.06
N PRO A 747 45.65 32.44 -88.89
CA PRO A 747 45.88 33.57 -89.80
C PRO A 747 46.29 34.84 -89.07
N MET A 748 45.60 35.20 -87.99
CA MET A 748 45.89 36.43 -87.23
C MET A 748 47.23 36.40 -86.48
N CYS A 749 47.71 35.22 -86.10
CA CYS A 749 49.05 35.04 -85.50
C CYS A 749 50.14 35.08 -86.57
N LEU A 750 49.89 34.49 -87.75
CA LEU A 750 50.82 34.54 -88.89
C LEU A 750 51.06 35.98 -89.37
N ASP A 751 49.99 36.77 -89.51
CA ASP A 751 50.07 38.19 -89.90
C ASP A 751 50.92 39.02 -88.92
N ALA A 752 50.93 38.64 -87.63
CA ALA A 752 51.71 39.29 -86.59
C ALA A 752 53.14 38.70 -86.42
N ALA A 753 53.53 37.75 -87.26
CA ALA A 753 54.76 36.95 -87.14
C ALA A 753 54.92 36.33 -85.74
N ILE A 754 53.89 35.59 -85.32
CA ILE A 754 53.80 34.86 -84.04
C ILE A 754 53.66 33.37 -84.32
N TYR A 755 54.50 32.54 -83.68
CA TYR A 755 54.37 31.09 -83.70
C TYR A 755 53.21 30.66 -82.80
N PHE A 756 52.19 30.05 -83.40
CA PHE A 756 50.99 29.58 -82.70
C PHE A 756 50.94 28.05 -82.63
N ASP A 757 51.11 27.52 -81.42
CA ASP A 757 51.16 26.09 -81.14
C ASP A 757 49.92 25.63 -80.36
N VAL A 758 49.39 24.46 -80.72
CA VAL A 758 48.18 23.90 -80.10
C VAL A 758 48.46 22.48 -79.65
N LYS A 759 48.20 22.19 -78.37
CA LYS A 759 48.38 20.86 -77.78
C LYS A 759 47.15 20.46 -76.98
N HIS A 760 46.51 19.38 -77.38
CA HIS A 760 45.48 18.73 -76.57
C HIS A 760 45.73 17.21 -76.54
N PRO A 761 45.22 16.47 -75.53
CA PRO A 761 45.34 15.01 -75.47
C PRO A 761 44.55 14.32 -76.60
N ASP A 762 44.97 13.11 -76.99
CA ASP A 762 44.23 12.28 -77.96
C ASP A 762 42.83 11.89 -77.44
N GLU A 763 42.70 11.66 -76.14
CA GLU A 763 41.43 11.31 -75.51
C GLU A 763 40.67 12.57 -75.09
N ASP A 764 39.52 12.77 -75.72
CA ASP A 764 38.69 13.97 -75.57
C ASP A 764 38.11 14.14 -74.17
N ALA A 765 37.83 15.39 -73.81
CA ALA A 765 37.16 15.77 -72.57
C ALA A 765 35.88 16.53 -72.87
N PHE A 766 34.84 16.28 -72.07
CA PHE A 766 33.53 16.90 -72.26
C PHE A 766 33.22 17.88 -71.14
N VAL A 767 32.62 19.00 -71.51
CA VAL A 767 32.12 20.02 -70.58
C VAL A 767 30.67 20.36 -70.92
N SER A 768 29.89 20.79 -69.93
CA SER A 768 28.52 21.27 -70.14
C SER A 768 28.53 22.78 -70.34
N ALA A 769 28.54 23.23 -71.60
CA ALA A 769 28.67 24.65 -71.95
C ALA A 769 28.05 24.95 -73.31
N GLN A 770 27.87 26.23 -73.62
CA GLN A 770 27.57 26.68 -74.98
C GLN A 770 28.89 26.95 -75.71
N GLN A 771 29.07 26.37 -76.89
CA GLN A 771 30.31 26.47 -77.68
C GLN A 771 30.81 27.91 -77.84
N VAL A 772 29.91 28.81 -78.26
CA VAL A 772 30.20 30.23 -78.52
C VAL A 772 30.79 30.96 -77.30
N MET A 773 30.36 30.59 -76.08
CA MET A 773 30.85 31.23 -74.84
C MET A 773 32.29 30.82 -74.52
N VAL A 774 32.62 29.55 -74.74
CA VAL A 774 33.99 29.04 -74.55
C VAL A 774 34.91 29.62 -75.62
N GLU A 775 34.45 29.70 -76.87
CA GLU A 775 35.16 30.35 -77.98
C GLU A 775 35.46 31.82 -77.67
N GLN A 776 34.48 32.56 -77.14
CA GLN A 776 34.64 33.96 -76.77
C GLN A 776 35.72 34.17 -75.70
N ILE A 777 35.74 33.33 -74.64
CA ILE A 777 36.79 33.41 -73.61
C ILE A 777 38.17 33.20 -74.26
N ILE A 778 38.34 32.10 -74.99
CA ILE A 778 39.66 31.69 -75.51
C ILE A 778 40.15 32.68 -76.57
N MET A 779 39.28 33.14 -77.49
CA MET A 779 39.65 34.15 -78.49
C MET A 779 40.07 35.47 -77.87
N ASN A 780 39.39 35.89 -76.79
CA ASN A 780 39.78 37.09 -76.05
C ASN A 780 41.17 36.93 -75.40
N LEU A 781 41.47 35.75 -74.83
CA LEU A 781 42.80 35.46 -74.28
C LEU A 781 43.90 35.44 -75.36
N ILE A 782 43.63 34.84 -76.53
CA ILE A 782 44.58 34.81 -77.65
C ILE A 782 44.82 36.24 -78.19
N SER A 783 43.78 37.07 -78.29
CA SER A 783 43.93 38.46 -78.72
C SER A 783 44.77 39.26 -77.72
N ASN A 784 44.54 39.08 -76.41
CA ASN A 784 45.34 39.75 -75.38
C ASN A 784 46.81 39.29 -75.41
N ALA A 785 47.07 38.00 -75.63
CA ALA A 785 48.40 37.45 -75.81
C ALA A 785 49.13 38.05 -77.03
N ARG A 786 48.43 38.15 -78.18
CA ARG A 786 48.97 38.78 -79.40
C ARG A 786 49.35 40.24 -79.16
N ASP A 787 48.49 40.99 -78.49
CA ASP A 787 48.72 42.41 -78.21
C ASP A 787 49.92 42.61 -77.27
N ALA A 788 50.04 41.77 -76.23
CA ALA A 788 51.18 41.80 -75.32
C ALA A 788 52.52 41.52 -76.03
N ILE A 789 52.53 40.58 -76.97
CA ILE A 789 53.71 40.32 -77.82
C ILE A 789 54.00 41.49 -78.75
N GLY A 790 52.96 42.12 -79.30
CA GLY A 790 53.08 43.32 -80.14
C GLY A 790 53.70 44.50 -79.38
N ASP A 791 53.30 44.71 -78.12
CA ASP A 791 53.86 45.76 -77.27
C ASP A 791 55.30 45.45 -76.84
N ARG A 792 55.63 44.17 -76.61
CA ARG A 792 57.01 43.71 -76.40
C ARG A 792 57.91 44.03 -77.61
N LYS A 793 57.45 43.74 -78.84
CA LYS A 793 58.20 44.08 -80.07
C LYS A 793 58.42 45.59 -80.20
N LYS A 794 57.42 46.42 -79.89
CA LYS A 794 57.56 47.89 -79.89
C LYS A 794 58.57 48.41 -78.85
N ALA A 795 58.77 47.67 -77.76
CA ALA A 795 59.74 48.00 -76.73
C ALA A 795 61.20 47.61 -77.09
N GLY A 796 61.44 47.05 -78.29
CA GLY A 796 62.78 46.78 -78.82
C GLY A 796 63.28 45.34 -78.61
N ASP A 797 62.44 44.43 -78.15
CA ASP A 797 62.77 43.00 -78.01
C ASP A 797 62.37 42.23 -79.29
N GLU A 798 63.38 41.73 -80.02
CA GLU A 798 63.21 41.00 -81.28
C GLU A 798 63.03 39.49 -81.12
N THR A 799 62.88 38.98 -79.90
CA THR A 799 62.59 37.54 -79.73
C THR A 799 61.31 37.14 -80.49
N PRO A 800 61.28 35.97 -81.14
CA PRO A 800 60.09 35.51 -81.85
C PRO A 800 58.87 35.46 -80.92
N GLY A 801 57.74 35.96 -81.39
CA GLY A 801 56.49 35.88 -80.66
C GLY A 801 56.00 34.43 -80.62
N GLN A 802 55.56 33.95 -79.46
CA GLN A 802 55.03 32.61 -79.29
C GLN A 802 53.76 32.65 -78.44
N ILE A 803 52.71 31.98 -78.95
CA ILE A 803 51.48 31.72 -78.21
C ILE A 803 51.24 30.21 -78.24
N SER A 804 50.97 29.62 -77.07
CA SER A 804 50.65 28.21 -76.92
C SER A 804 49.25 28.06 -76.32
N LEU A 805 48.38 27.32 -77.00
CA LEU A 805 47.07 26.90 -76.51
C LEU A 805 47.15 25.43 -76.09
N GLN A 806 46.95 25.16 -74.80
CA GLN A 806 47.09 23.81 -74.25
C GLN A 806 45.85 23.37 -73.49
N VAL A 807 45.51 22.08 -73.61
CA VAL A 807 44.44 21.45 -72.85
C VAL A 807 45.02 20.41 -71.90
N GLY A 808 44.70 20.54 -70.62
CA GLY A 808 44.94 19.56 -69.56
C GLY A 808 43.63 19.03 -68.99
N ARG A 809 43.70 17.89 -68.30
CA ARG A 809 42.53 17.30 -67.62
C ARG A 809 42.93 16.61 -66.31
N THR A 810 42.05 16.70 -65.33
CA THR A 810 42.07 15.91 -64.09
C THR A 810 40.85 14.99 -64.06
N PRO A 811 40.66 14.14 -63.04
CA PRO A 811 39.44 13.34 -62.91
C PRO A 811 38.16 14.19 -62.83
N SER A 812 38.25 15.42 -62.32
CA SER A 812 37.10 16.30 -62.05
C SER A 812 37.03 17.55 -62.93
N GLU A 813 38.12 17.95 -63.59
CA GLU A 813 38.22 19.24 -64.27
C GLU A 813 38.95 19.16 -65.63
N VAL A 814 38.65 20.12 -66.50
CA VAL A 814 39.37 20.41 -67.75
C VAL A 814 40.03 21.77 -67.61
N LEU A 815 41.31 21.86 -67.96
CA LEU A 815 42.10 23.09 -67.93
C LEU A 815 42.47 23.48 -69.35
N ILE A 816 42.08 24.68 -69.77
CA ILE A 816 42.45 25.25 -71.07
C ILE A 816 43.35 26.45 -70.80
N SER A 817 44.62 26.37 -71.18
CA SER A 817 45.60 27.43 -70.93
C SER A 817 46.07 28.09 -72.22
N VAL A 818 46.07 29.43 -72.23
CA VAL A 818 46.72 30.27 -73.25
C VAL A 818 47.95 30.88 -72.62
N GLU A 819 49.12 30.55 -73.14
CA GLU A 819 50.41 31.05 -72.68
C GLU A 819 51.08 31.86 -73.78
N ASP A 820 51.58 33.04 -73.42
CA ASP A 820 52.32 33.92 -74.29
C ASP A 820 53.73 34.18 -73.76
N ASN A 821 54.59 34.69 -74.64
CA ASN A 821 55.88 35.26 -74.26
C ASN A 821 55.90 36.79 -74.36
N GLY A 822 54.77 37.46 -74.13
CA GLY A 822 54.62 38.92 -74.21
C GLY A 822 55.32 39.68 -73.09
N THR A 823 54.73 40.79 -72.61
CA THR A 823 55.34 41.62 -71.55
C THR A 823 55.10 41.13 -70.12
N GLY A 824 54.28 40.09 -69.95
CA GLY A 824 53.76 39.68 -68.63
C GLY A 824 52.84 40.73 -67.99
N ILE A 825 52.44 40.49 -66.74
CA ILE A 825 51.49 41.30 -65.96
C ILE A 825 52.18 41.78 -64.68
N SER A 826 52.23 43.09 -64.38
CA SER A 826 52.81 43.55 -63.10
C SER A 826 51.99 43.09 -61.89
N ASP A 827 52.63 42.98 -60.71
CA ASP A 827 51.96 42.52 -59.48
C ASP A 827 50.76 43.40 -59.07
N ASP A 828 50.84 44.71 -59.31
CA ASP A 828 49.75 45.65 -59.05
C ASP A 828 48.56 45.40 -59.99
N ASN A 829 48.83 45.07 -61.25
CA ASN A 829 47.80 44.81 -62.25
C ASN A 829 47.19 43.41 -62.08
N MET A 830 47.97 42.43 -61.60
CA MET A 830 47.52 41.05 -61.37
C MET A 830 46.33 40.98 -60.39
N ARG A 831 46.29 41.87 -59.40
CA ARG A 831 45.19 41.91 -58.42
C ARG A 831 43.88 42.45 -58.99
N ARG A 832 43.98 43.25 -60.06
CA ARG A 832 42.87 44.03 -60.63
C ARG A 832 42.48 43.55 -62.02
N LEU A 833 43.13 42.52 -62.54
CA LEU A 833 43.07 42.12 -63.95
C LEU A 833 41.65 41.70 -64.40
N PHE A 834 40.81 41.25 -63.47
CA PHE A 834 39.41 40.88 -63.73
C PHE A 834 38.40 41.94 -63.27
N GLU A 835 38.86 43.09 -62.76
CA GLU A 835 37.98 44.22 -62.43
C GLU A 835 37.38 44.80 -63.73
N PRO A 836 36.07 45.07 -63.77
CA PRO A 836 35.46 45.76 -64.92
C PRO A 836 36.13 47.12 -65.19
N PHE A 837 36.35 47.43 -66.47
CA PHE A 837 36.97 48.68 -66.96
C PHE A 837 38.46 48.86 -66.64
N PHE A 838 39.11 47.86 -66.04
CA PHE A 838 40.55 47.89 -65.80
C PHE A 838 41.33 47.58 -67.08
N THR A 839 42.17 48.51 -67.53
CA THR A 839 43.04 48.34 -68.71
C THR A 839 44.38 49.02 -68.51
N THR A 840 45.45 48.42 -69.04
CA THR A 840 46.81 48.97 -69.04
C THR A 840 47.17 49.64 -70.36
N LYS A 841 46.28 49.57 -71.37
CA LYS A 841 46.46 50.17 -72.69
C LYS A 841 46.20 51.68 -72.66
N ALA A 842 46.76 52.41 -73.64
CA ALA A 842 46.55 53.84 -73.78
C ALA A 842 45.04 54.20 -73.87
N PRO A 843 44.63 55.40 -73.42
CA PRO A 843 43.24 55.84 -73.51
C PRO A 843 42.76 55.77 -74.96
N GLY A 844 41.79 54.89 -75.24
CA GLY A 844 41.29 54.69 -76.59
C GLY A 844 41.59 53.34 -77.25
N SER A 845 42.47 52.50 -76.71
CA SER A 845 42.88 51.23 -77.36
C SER A 845 42.54 49.96 -76.56
N GLY A 846 41.90 50.08 -75.40
CA GLY A 846 41.32 48.94 -74.66
C GLY A 846 40.13 49.35 -73.83
N THR A 847 39.07 48.52 -73.80
CA THR A 847 37.83 48.77 -73.05
C THR A 847 37.91 48.30 -71.59
N GLY A 848 38.90 47.48 -71.23
CA GLY A 848 39.01 46.88 -69.89
C GLY A 848 37.86 45.93 -69.52
N LEU A 849 37.01 45.58 -70.48
CA LEU A 849 35.85 44.71 -70.28
C LEU A 849 36.12 43.25 -70.67
N GLY A 850 37.11 42.98 -71.53
CA GLY A 850 37.34 41.63 -72.04
C GLY A 850 37.57 40.59 -70.94
N LEU A 851 38.55 40.84 -70.04
CA LEU A 851 38.91 39.87 -69.00
C LEU A 851 37.84 39.73 -67.92
N SER A 852 37.14 40.81 -67.55
CA SER A 852 36.02 40.76 -66.59
C SER A 852 34.81 40.00 -67.15
N ILE A 853 34.56 40.10 -68.46
CA ILE A 853 33.56 39.27 -69.17
C ILE A 853 34.01 37.82 -69.19
N SER A 854 35.27 37.53 -69.53
CA SER A 854 35.80 36.15 -69.50
C SER A 854 35.66 35.52 -68.11
N PHE A 855 35.89 36.29 -67.04
CA PHE A 855 35.69 35.84 -65.66
C PHE A 855 34.21 35.58 -65.34
N GLY A 856 33.31 36.46 -65.77
CA GLY A 856 31.87 36.29 -65.63
C GLY A 856 31.34 35.04 -66.33
N ILE A 857 31.73 34.84 -67.60
CA ILE A 857 31.34 33.65 -68.39
C ILE A 857 31.90 32.39 -67.75
N ALA A 858 33.17 32.36 -67.33
CA ALA A 858 33.76 31.20 -66.67
C ALA A 858 33.01 30.82 -65.38
N THR A 859 32.65 31.82 -64.55
CA THR A 859 31.88 31.63 -63.32
C THR A 859 30.47 31.10 -63.62
N GLU A 860 29.82 31.64 -64.66
CA GLU A 860 28.48 31.19 -65.07
C GLU A 860 28.50 29.72 -65.53
N LEU A 861 29.55 29.30 -66.23
CA LEU A 861 29.77 27.90 -66.62
C LEU A 861 30.13 26.97 -65.43
N GLY A 862 30.22 27.50 -64.20
CA GLY A 862 30.60 26.74 -63.01
C GLY A 862 32.10 26.44 -62.92
N GLY A 863 32.90 27.18 -63.68
CA GLY A 863 34.35 27.11 -63.73
C GLY A 863 35.04 28.33 -63.10
N ALA A 864 36.34 28.47 -63.34
CA ALA A 864 37.15 29.59 -62.90
C ALA A 864 38.19 29.97 -63.96
N ILE A 865 38.70 31.20 -63.92
CA ILE A 865 39.81 31.64 -64.77
C ILE A 865 40.92 32.23 -63.90
N ASN A 866 42.16 31.78 -64.11
CA ASN A 866 43.33 32.22 -63.36
C ASN A 866 44.41 32.76 -64.31
N ALA A 867 45.26 33.65 -63.81
CA ALA A 867 46.40 34.18 -64.54
C ALA A 867 47.68 34.08 -63.71
N VAL A 868 48.80 33.72 -64.34
CA VAL A 868 50.13 33.64 -63.71
C VAL A 868 51.17 34.14 -64.71
N ASN A 869 52.22 34.82 -64.25
CA ASN A 869 53.36 35.14 -65.12
C ASN A 869 54.27 33.93 -65.32
N THR A 870 54.75 33.73 -66.54
CA THR A 870 55.60 32.58 -66.90
C THR A 870 56.78 33.05 -67.74
N GLY A 871 58.00 32.87 -67.23
CA GLY A 871 59.24 32.93 -68.02
C GLY A 871 59.44 34.13 -68.96
N GLY A 872 58.78 35.27 -68.70
CA GLY A 872 58.80 36.48 -69.55
C GLY A 872 57.43 36.97 -70.04
N GLY A 873 56.40 36.12 -70.12
CA GLY A 873 55.03 36.47 -70.53
C GLY A 873 53.96 36.10 -69.50
N ALA A 874 52.74 35.82 -69.95
CA ALA A 874 51.62 35.43 -69.08
C ALA A 874 50.96 34.12 -69.53
N ARG A 875 50.43 33.37 -68.56
CA ARG A 875 49.58 32.20 -68.77
C ARG A 875 48.22 32.40 -68.12
N PHE A 876 47.18 32.39 -68.94
CA PHE A 876 45.79 32.34 -68.50
C PHE A 876 45.28 30.91 -68.55
N THR A 877 44.58 30.45 -67.52
CA THR A 877 44.02 29.10 -67.45
C THR A 877 42.54 29.15 -67.10
N LEU A 878 41.70 28.70 -68.03
CA LEU A 878 40.27 28.44 -67.83
C LEU A 878 40.10 27.03 -67.27
N ILE A 879 39.45 26.91 -66.12
CA ILE A 879 39.17 25.67 -65.39
C ILE A 879 37.67 25.41 -65.48
N MET A 880 37.27 24.25 -66.00
CA MET A 880 35.87 23.87 -66.14
C MET A 880 35.61 22.47 -65.54
N PRO A 881 34.43 22.22 -64.95
CA PRO A 881 34.09 20.90 -64.45
C PRO A 881 33.95 19.89 -65.60
N ARG A 882 34.65 18.76 -65.48
CA ARG A 882 34.62 17.68 -66.47
C ARG A 882 33.34 16.87 -66.30
N VAL A 883 32.64 16.63 -67.42
CA VAL A 883 31.49 15.73 -67.46
C VAL A 883 31.95 14.38 -68.00
N GLN A 884 31.74 13.30 -67.24
CA GLN A 884 31.97 11.95 -67.74
C GLN A 884 30.87 11.59 -68.73
N ARG A 885 31.24 11.29 -69.97
CA ARG A 885 30.33 10.68 -70.93
C ARG A 885 30.00 9.29 -70.39
N ALA A 886 28.75 9.07 -69.94
CA ALA A 886 28.30 7.73 -69.59
C ALA A 886 28.52 6.85 -70.82
N THR A 887 29.45 5.91 -70.74
CA THR A 887 29.62 4.88 -71.74
C THR A 887 28.34 4.04 -71.73
N ALA A 888 27.63 4.05 -72.84
CA ALA A 888 26.47 3.18 -73.06
C ALA A 888 26.87 1.70 -73.00
#